data_AF-A0A257LZW5-F1
#
_entry.id   AF-A0A257LZW5-F1
#
_cell.length_a   1.000
_cell.length_b   1.000
_cell.length_c   1.000
_cell.angle_alpha   90.00
_cell.angle_beta   90.00
_cell.angle_gamma   90.00
#
_symmetry.space_group_name_H-M   'P 1'
#
loop_
_entity.id
_entity.type
_entity.pdbx_description
1 polymer ?
#
loop_
_entity_poly.entity_id
_entity_poly.type
_entity_poly.pdbx_seq_one_letter_code
_entity_poly.pdbx_strand_id
1 'polypeptide(L)'
;MKPKFIAPLVTSLVVTVAVGTLLSSAPRAHAVDWFWDADGSTTTATGGTGNWTLAGALWRDGSATGTLTAYNAVSGPNADTAANLVLAGGVDGGAITLSATTSYNLNRITANNSYSLATATAIPTFVGTTPTVSVASGKTLTWGTDLSAASATVTKSGTGIWLFNNTAGQVTSNTTTLDVTAGTLQFDTAGTGANLFTGTGGIVKVGSSSATSLVQTYNGGYVGARSWTLGSKVTLNGGALNGGSTNGAFFTRLTSGTAVQVDAASTIAQSNGGFNQNFVIEGAFTGTAALNLNRANSNTRYLNHKGSMSGYSGNVTIGSTTAAGYVLFGHSSGWGSGNLSLTGSGSRVMIGDEVATVYNSSWTGGSTLGYTAGTFAPSGAITLGASSELSLMNSTASYGILFSPTTGITLNGGTLSAKGTAGTSAFVPATGSTWTVGGTVSSTISGNLQLNNTGVIFDVADSNATGSDVFVSGNTTGTSGFTKNGVGALAFNGTASISGLVTINTGIIQLNGATTKSFTGGVAGAGQLNVGGTGLVTLSGTSTSFTGIVNVGDGAALAGETTINGNLTLGGTTGANLWPDFSTPGSFTANNITLNGVNSIRFTTAPAAGTYSLLKYNGVLSGAGSFSANFRGASINTTGGVGGNEIVLTIGTPVGLVWNNAASTSLWNTGAAANWLNDTVNDFFYDADTVAFNDTPGANQAIVVSGAVSPGSISFTSSNDTVNYSFTGALAGDGISGLTSLVKSGDATVTLGMANTYSGGTTLNEGLLRAANNSALGSGTVTINGGALATDGTLATTLSNPVLLT
;
A
#
# COMPACT_ATOMS: atom_id res chain seq x y z
N MET A 1 17.04 -11.80 109.98
CA MET A 1 17.62 -10.54 110.48
C MET A 1 17.17 -9.40 109.56
N LYS A 2 16.84 -8.21 110.09
CA LYS A 2 16.73 -6.92 109.36
C LYS A 2 17.93 -6.05 109.81
N PRO A 3 18.50 -5.14 109.00
CA PRO A 3 17.95 -3.78 108.78
C PRO A 3 17.97 -3.35 107.28
N LYS A 4 17.24 -2.34 106.75
CA LYS A 4 16.60 -1.09 107.22
C LYS A 4 17.48 0.18 107.08
N PHE A 5 16.83 1.27 106.63
CA PHE A 5 17.29 2.67 106.44
C PHE A 5 18.17 2.91 105.19
N ILE A 6 18.20 4.09 104.53
CA ILE A 6 17.48 5.37 104.73
C ILE A 6 17.23 6.14 103.39
N ALA A 7 16.38 7.17 103.40
CA ALA A 7 16.34 8.31 102.45
C ALA A 7 16.45 9.61 103.27
N PRO A 8 16.98 10.75 102.76
CA PRO A 8 16.10 11.72 102.09
C PRO A 8 16.73 12.79 101.14
N LEU A 9 15.81 13.59 100.58
CA LEU A 9 15.89 15.04 100.30
C LEU A 9 16.43 15.59 98.96
N VAL A 10 15.79 16.71 98.60
CA VAL A 10 15.77 17.40 97.31
C VAL A 10 16.55 18.72 97.43
N THR A 11 17.13 19.24 96.36
CA THR A 11 17.13 20.69 96.08
C THR A 11 17.43 20.96 94.61
N SER A 12 16.66 21.87 94.00
CA SER A 12 16.81 22.28 92.60
C SER A 12 17.87 23.37 92.45
N LEU A 13 18.60 23.37 91.34
CA LEU A 13 19.29 24.57 90.84
C LEU A 13 19.11 24.68 89.33
N VAL A 14 18.65 25.85 88.87
CA VAL A 14 18.55 26.20 87.45
C VAL A 14 19.72 27.10 87.10
N VAL A 15 20.49 26.73 86.08
CA VAL A 15 21.40 27.65 85.37
C VAL A 15 21.28 27.37 83.87
N THR A 16 21.10 28.44 83.10
CA THR A 16 20.98 28.44 81.64
C THR A 16 22.29 28.93 81.02
N VAL A 17 22.75 28.37 79.89
CA VAL A 17 23.21 29.10 78.68
C VAL A 17 23.60 28.15 77.52
N ALA A 18 23.29 28.63 76.33
CA ALA A 18 23.34 28.12 74.94
C ALA A 18 24.45 27.17 74.41
N VAL A 19 23.97 26.22 73.58
CA VAL A 19 24.38 25.86 72.20
C VAL A 19 25.86 25.59 71.86
N GLY A 20 26.16 24.34 71.47
CA GLY A 20 27.40 23.93 70.80
C GLY A 20 27.38 22.45 70.37
N THR A 21 27.05 22.19 69.10
CA THR A 21 27.02 20.90 68.37
C THR A 21 28.39 20.18 68.28
N LEU A 22 28.59 18.87 68.02
CA LEU A 22 27.73 17.70 67.70
C LEU A 22 28.54 16.37 67.88
N LEU A 23 27.91 15.23 67.54
CA LEU A 23 28.45 13.87 67.27
C LEU A 23 28.59 12.89 68.46
N SER A 24 28.23 11.60 68.34
CA SER A 24 27.13 10.95 67.59
C SER A 24 27.06 9.45 67.93
N SER A 25 25.94 8.98 68.48
CA SER A 25 25.53 7.57 68.37
C SER A 25 24.02 7.43 68.62
N ALA A 26 23.21 7.95 67.69
CA ALA A 26 21.78 7.68 67.66
C ALA A 26 21.54 6.27 67.06
N PRO A 27 20.53 5.51 67.54
CA PRO A 27 20.12 4.28 66.88
C PRO A 27 19.59 4.60 65.48
N ARG A 28 19.98 3.81 64.47
CA ARG A 28 19.43 3.91 63.11
C ARG A 28 17.95 3.52 63.16
N ALA A 29 17.07 4.38 62.66
CA ALA A 29 15.67 4.03 62.48
C ALA A 29 15.57 3.01 61.33
N HIS A 30 14.92 1.87 61.58
CA HIS A 30 14.54 0.93 60.54
C HIS A 30 13.15 1.32 59.99
N ALA A 31 12.88 0.95 58.73
CA ALA A 31 11.55 1.10 58.13
C ALA A 31 10.47 0.46 59.03
N VAL A 32 9.39 1.20 59.28
CA VAL A 32 8.29 0.72 60.14
C VAL A 32 7.31 -0.10 59.29
N ASP A 33 7.07 -1.34 59.69
CA ASP A 33 5.99 -2.15 59.14
C ASP A 33 4.64 -1.72 59.78
N TRP A 34 3.68 -1.34 58.93
CA TRP A 34 2.29 -1.04 59.27
C TRP A 34 1.41 -2.21 58.82
N PHE A 35 0.65 -2.78 59.74
CA PHE A 35 -0.22 -3.93 59.48
C PHE A 35 -1.70 -3.50 59.50
N TRP A 36 -2.48 -3.97 58.53
CA TRP A 36 -3.93 -3.91 58.53
C TRP A 36 -4.50 -5.33 58.62
N ASP A 37 -5.27 -5.57 59.69
CA ASP A 37 -5.86 -6.87 60.04
C ASP A 37 -7.29 -6.67 60.55
N ALA A 38 -8.25 -7.37 59.93
CA ALA A 38 -9.67 -7.28 60.21
C ALA A 38 -10.30 -8.63 60.60
N ASP A 39 -9.52 -9.58 61.13
CA ASP A 39 -10.03 -10.81 61.78
C ASP A 39 -10.54 -10.60 63.24
N GLY A 40 -10.68 -9.34 63.68
CA GLY A 40 -11.60 -8.90 64.73
C GLY A 40 -11.32 -9.37 66.16
N SER A 41 -10.64 -8.52 66.96
CA SER A 41 -10.88 -8.48 68.41
C SER A 41 -10.45 -7.15 69.03
N THR A 42 -11.31 -6.63 69.93
CA THR A 42 -11.19 -5.43 70.79
C THR A 42 -11.49 -4.06 70.16
N THR A 43 -11.98 -3.14 71.01
CA THR A 43 -12.91 -2.06 70.62
C THR A 43 -12.45 -0.68 71.11
N THR A 44 -11.37 -0.13 70.55
CA THR A 44 -11.05 1.32 70.62
C THR A 44 -10.08 1.71 69.52
N ALA A 45 -10.54 2.49 68.54
CA ALA A 45 -9.73 2.96 67.42
C ALA A 45 -9.03 4.30 67.73
N THR A 46 -7.72 4.26 68.04
CA THR A 46 -6.79 5.41 67.97
C THR A 46 -5.36 4.95 67.62
N GLY A 47 -4.84 5.40 66.47
CA GLY A 47 -3.58 4.91 65.88
C GLY A 47 -2.35 5.19 66.75
N GLY A 48 -1.66 4.13 67.20
CA GLY A 48 -0.49 4.21 68.07
C GLY A 48 0.85 3.98 67.35
N THR A 49 1.90 4.69 67.78
CA THR A 49 3.25 4.65 67.17
C THR A 49 4.21 3.77 67.99
N GLY A 50 5.06 2.99 67.33
CA GLY A 50 6.04 2.13 67.99
C GLY A 50 6.96 1.36 67.02
N ASN A 51 8.07 0.84 67.55
CA ASN A 51 8.91 -0.14 66.85
C ASN A 51 8.36 -1.55 67.15
N TRP A 52 7.77 -2.19 66.15
CA TRP A 52 7.07 -3.46 66.32
C TRP A 52 8.01 -4.65 66.08
N THR A 53 8.08 -5.58 67.05
CA THR A 53 8.78 -6.85 66.91
C THR A 53 7.80 -7.95 66.50
N LEU A 54 8.32 -8.98 65.80
CA LEU A 54 7.59 -10.11 65.19
C LEU A 54 6.76 -11.01 66.15
N ALA A 55 6.58 -10.62 67.41
CA ALA A 55 5.88 -11.38 68.46
C ALA A 55 4.75 -10.60 69.15
N GLY A 56 4.52 -9.33 68.80
CA GLY A 56 3.54 -8.46 69.47
C GLY A 56 2.22 -8.33 68.71
N ALA A 57 1.11 -8.57 69.40
CA ALA A 57 -0.20 -8.63 68.78
C ALA A 57 -0.88 -7.25 68.62
N LEU A 58 -1.05 -6.83 67.36
CA LEU A 58 -2.32 -6.34 66.80
C LEU A 58 -2.76 -4.89 67.08
N TRP A 59 -2.66 -4.07 66.02
CA TRP A 59 -3.62 -3.00 65.75
C TRP A 59 -4.74 -3.59 64.87
N ARG A 60 -5.93 -3.81 65.44
CA ARG A 60 -7.12 -4.39 64.78
C ARG A 60 -8.31 -3.45 64.95
N ASP A 61 -8.70 -2.78 63.88
CA ASP A 61 -9.97 -2.01 63.84
C ASP A 61 -11.19 -2.94 63.67
N GLY A 62 -10.97 -4.19 63.24
CA GLY A 62 -12.01 -5.22 63.06
C GLY A 62 -13.01 -4.93 61.93
N SER A 63 -12.95 -3.74 61.33
CA SER A 63 -13.81 -3.32 60.24
C SER A 63 -13.23 -3.73 58.87
N ALA A 64 -14.12 -4.13 57.96
CA ALA A 64 -13.76 -4.32 56.55
C ALA A 64 -13.36 -2.98 55.87
N THR A 65 -13.73 -1.84 56.46
CA THR A 65 -13.35 -0.51 55.96
C THR A 65 -12.77 0.37 57.08
N GLY A 66 -11.75 1.17 56.77
CA GLY A 66 -11.12 1.98 57.82
C GLY A 66 -10.22 3.09 57.30
N THR A 67 -9.72 3.90 58.24
CA THR A 67 -8.93 5.10 57.94
C THR A 67 -7.55 5.01 58.60
N LEU A 68 -6.49 5.06 57.80
CA LEU A 68 -5.11 5.09 58.28
C LEU A 68 -4.62 6.54 58.33
N THR A 69 -4.42 7.11 59.51
CA THR A 69 -3.81 8.45 59.71
C THR A 69 -2.28 8.39 59.60
N ALA A 70 -1.64 9.39 59.00
CA ALA A 70 -0.19 9.42 58.91
C ALA A 70 0.48 9.72 60.26
N TYR A 71 1.66 9.13 60.45
CA TYR A 71 2.66 9.68 61.36
C TYR A 71 3.19 11.00 60.80
N ASN A 72 3.32 12.03 61.63
CA ASN A 72 4.06 13.25 61.29
C ASN A 72 5.56 12.92 61.20
N ALA A 73 5.99 12.40 60.05
CA ALA A 73 7.40 12.15 59.77
C ALA A 73 8.18 13.46 59.76
N VAL A 74 9.36 13.46 60.39
CA VAL A 74 10.29 14.59 60.39
C VAL A 74 10.66 14.95 58.94
N SER A 75 10.55 16.23 58.58
CA SER A 75 10.82 16.72 57.23
C SER A 75 12.27 16.47 56.80
N GLY A 76 12.50 15.48 55.93
CA GLY A 76 13.81 15.16 55.36
C GLY A 76 13.73 14.09 54.25
N PRO A 77 14.54 14.18 53.18
CA PRO A 77 14.46 13.30 52.00
C PRO A 77 15.19 11.95 52.16
N ASN A 78 15.29 11.42 53.40
CA ASN A 78 16.03 10.18 53.66
C ASN A 78 15.16 8.92 53.47
N ALA A 79 15.69 7.97 52.70
CA ALA A 79 15.04 6.70 52.37
C ALA A 79 14.71 5.81 53.60
N ASP A 80 15.38 6.01 54.73
CA ASP A 80 15.20 5.22 55.96
C ASP A 80 13.89 5.50 56.72
N THR A 81 13.08 6.49 56.32
CA THR A 81 11.81 6.85 57.00
C THR A 81 10.56 6.29 56.32
N ALA A 82 10.71 5.51 55.26
CA ALA A 82 9.61 4.96 54.47
C ALA A 82 8.90 3.78 55.17
N ALA A 83 7.57 3.76 55.14
CA ALA A 83 6.77 2.69 55.74
C ALA A 83 6.54 1.51 54.77
N ASN A 84 6.43 0.31 55.33
CA ASN A 84 5.93 -0.86 54.61
C ASN A 84 4.47 -1.13 55.05
N LEU A 85 3.54 -1.32 54.14
CA LEU A 85 2.14 -1.60 54.43
C LEU A 85 1.80 -3.07 54.13
N VAL A 86 1.27 -3.80 55.11
CA VAL A 86 0.87 -5.21 54.98
C VAL A 86 -0.63 -5.34 55.22
N LEU A 87 -1.38 -5.74 54.20
CA LEU A 87 -2.83 -5.90 54.22
C LEU A 87 -3.15 -7.41 54.26
N ALA A 88 -3.33 -7.94 55.47
CA ALA A 88 -3.22 -9.39 55.71
C ALA A 88 -4.45 -10.11 56.25
N GLY A 89 -5.46 -9.41 56.80
CA GLY A 89 -6.62 -10.08 57.41
C GLY A 89 -7.94 -9.33 57.27
N GLY A 90 -9.04 -10.08 57.31
CA GLY A 90 -10.39 -9.63 56.96
C GLY A 90 -11.00 -10.43 55.80
N VAL A 91 -12.26 -10.13 55.47
CA VAL A 91 -12.91 -10.64 54.24
C VAL A 91 -12.38 -9.94 53.00
N ASP A 92 -12.37 -10.63 51.85
CA ASP A 92 -12.07 -10.00 50.56
C ASP A 92 -13.05 -8.86 50.24
N GLY A 93 -12.53 -7.73 49.76
CA GLY A 93 -13.32 -6.58 49.34
C GLY A 93 -13.32 -5.39 50.30
N GLY A 94 -12.37 -5.34 51.26
CA GLY A 94 -12.26 -4.23 52.21
C GLY A 94 -11.82 -2.90 51.55
N ALA A 95 -11.96 -1.77 52.27
CA ALA A 95 -11.58 -0.45 51.77
C ALA A 95 -10.80 0.38 52.79
N ILE A 96 -9.62 0.88 52.41
CA ILE A 96 -8.72 1.65 53.28
C ILE A 96 -8.62 3.08 52.75
N THR A 97 -8.86 4.06 53.62
CA THR A 97 -8.69 5.49 53.29
C THR A 97 -7.45 6.05 53.98
N LEU A 98 -6.54 6.62 53.19
CA LEU A 98 -5.40 7.39 53.68
C LEU A 98 -5.86 8.85 53.91
N SER A 99 -5.86 9.32 55.16
CA SER A 99 -6.50 10.59 55.57
C SER A 99 -5.56 11.76 55.84
N ALA A 100 -4.25 11.61 55.64
CA ALA A 100 -3.31 12.69 55.94
C ALA A 100 -3.47 13.90 55.01
N THR A 101 -3.08 15.05 55.55
CA THR A 101 -2.95 16.33 54.84
C THR A 101 -1.57 16.51 54.19
N THR A 102 -0.64 15.59 54.45
CA THR A 102 0.73 15.54 53.91
C THR A 102 1.02 14.15 53.36
N SER A 103 1.94 14.06 52.38
CA SER A 103 2.17 12.85 51.58
C SER A 103 2.66 11.64 52.41
N TYR A 104 2.11 10.46 52.12
CA TYR A 104 2.57 9.20 52.72
C TYR A 104 3.82 8.68 52.02
N ASN A 105 4.90 8.48 52.77
CA ASN A 105 6.16 7.90 52.28
C ASN A 105 6.13 6.37 52.39
N LEU A 106 5.94 5.68 51.27
CA LEU A 106 5.81 4.21 51.21
C LEU A 106 7.03 3.56 50.53
N ASN A 107 7.51 2.45 51.07
CA ASN A 107 8.53 1.61 50.44
C ASN A 107 7.94 0.28 49.94
N ARG A 108 7.13 -0.43 50.73
CA ARG A 108 6.54 -1.71 50.32
C ARG A 108 5.03 -1.76 50.59
N ILE A 109 4.28 -2.45 49.74
CA ILE A 109 2.90 -2.87 49.99
C ILE A 109 2.81 -4.38 49.76
N THR A 110 2.17 -5.10 50.67
CA THR A 110 1.89 -6.55 50.53
C THR A 110 0.40 -6.80 50.78
N ALA A 111 -0.36 -7.11 49.73
CA ALA A 111 -1.79 -7.39 49.81
C ALA A 111 -2.08 -8.89 49.71
N ASN A 112 -2.42 -9.51 50.83
CA ASN A 112 -2.76 -10.93 50.92
C ASN A 112 -4.27 -11.20 50.76
N ASN A 113 -5.10 -10.16 50.92
CA ASN A 113 -6.53 -10.15 50.56
C ASN A 113 -6.82 -9.01 49.58
N SER A 114 -8.03 -8.98 49.03
CA SER A 114 -8.47 -7.95 48.09
C SER A 114 -8.93 -6.69 48.84
N TYR A 115 -8.40 -5.53 48.47
CA TYR A 115 -8.73 -4.24 49.07
C TYR A 115 -8.83 -3.13 48.04
N SER A 116 -9.59 -2.08 48.35
CA SER A 116 -9.54 -0.79 47.65
C SER A 116 -8.85 0.26 48.51
N LEU A 117 -7.81 0.91 47.98
CA LEU A 117 -7.12 2.01 48.63
C LEU A 117 -7.59 3.36 48.05
N ALA A 118 -8.03 4.27 48.92
CA ALA A 118 -8.45 5.63 48.60
C ALA A 118 -7.68 6.65 49.45
N THR A 119 -7.74 7.93 49.09
CA THR A 119 -7.12 9.04 49.83
C THR A 119 -8.12 10.18 49.98
N ALA A 120 -8.18 10.80 51.15
CA ALA A 120 -9.10 11.92 51.38
C ALA A 120 -8.65 13.22 50.66
N THR A 121 -7.34 13.52 50.68
CA THR A 121 -6.79 14.78 50.12
C THR A 121 -5.33 14.71 49.64
N ALA A 122 -4.47 13.86 50.22
CA ALA A 122 -3.04 13.79 49.86
C ALA A 122 -2.68 12.64 48.92
N ILE A 123 -1.68 12.86 48.05
CA ILE A 123 -1.16 11.85 47.12
C ILE A 123 -0.10 10.98 47.82
N PRO A 124 -0.26 9.64 47.88
CA PRO A 124 0.77 8.73 48.42
C PRO A 124 2.00 8.73 47.51
N THR A 125 3.19 8.76 48.12
CA THR A 125 4.49 8.86 47.43
C THR A 125 5.37 7.64 47.72
N PHE A 126 5.73 6.87 46.69
CA PHE A 126 6.74 5.83 46.85
C PHE A 126 8.16 6.42 46.96
N VAL A 127 8.82 6.12 48.08
CA VAL A 127 10.20 6.52 48.42
C VAL A 127 11.02 5.29 48.80
N GLY A 128 12.23 5.20 48.26
CA GLY A 128 13.15 4.08 48.51
C GLY A 128 14.02 3.80 47.28
N THR A 129 14.93 2.84 47.40
CA THR A 129 15.76 2.40 46.26
C THR A 129 15.03 1.39 45.37
N THR A 130 14.14 0.57 45.95
CA THR A 130 13.39 -0.49 45.23
C THR A 130 11.96 -0.66 45.77
N PRO A 131 11.10 0.38 45.75
CA PRO A 131 9.76 0.26 46.30
C PRO A 131 8.93 -0.79 45.56
N THR A 132 8.12 -1.57 46.28
CA THR A 132 7.49 -2.79 45.75
C THR A 132 6.03 -2.95 46.20
N VAL A 133 5.12 -3.26 45.27
CA VAL A 133 3.74 -3.67 45.53
C VAL A 133 3.58 -5.16 45.19
N SER A 134 3.36 -5.99 46.19
CA SER A 134 3.08 -7.43 46.03
C SER A 134 1.59 -7.71 46.26
N VAL A 135 0.95 -8.45 45.35
CA VAL A 135 -0.46 -8.89 45.49
C VAL A 135 -0.54 -10.41 45.37
N ALA A 136 -1.17 -11.06 46.35
CA ALA A 136 -1.30 -12.51 46.41
C ALA A 136 -2.19 -13.10 45.30
N SER A 137 -2.02 -14.39 45.02
CA SER A 137 -2.74 -15.08 43.95
C SER A 137 -4.26 -15.01 44.10
N GLY A 138 -4.97 -14.66 43.02
CA GLY A 138 -6.43 -14.52 43.02
C GLY A 138 -6.97 -13.29 43.75
N LYS A 139 -6.10 -12.39 44.24
CA LYS A 139 -6.49 -11.16 44.95
C LYS A 139 -6.32 -9.92 44.09
N THR A 140 -7.07 -8.87 44.43
CA THR A 140 -7.01 -7.56 43.76
C THR A 140 -6.77 -6.42 44.75
N LEU A 141 -5.69 -5.67 44.55
CA LEU A 141 -5.49 -4.37 45.17
C LEU A 141 -5.98 -3.28 44.21
N THR A 142 -7.14 -2.70 44.47
CA THR A 142 -7.67 -1.55 43.74
C THR A 142 -7.06 -0.25 44.29
N TRP A 143 -6.69 0.67 43.41
CA TRP A 143 -6.03 1.93 43.71
C TRP A 143 -6.86 3.08 43.15
N GLY A 144 -7.62 3.75 44.01
CA GLY A 144 -8.60 4.78 43.65
C GLY A 144 -8.05 6.20 43.60
N THR A 145 -6.73 6.39 43.70
CA THR A 145 -6.07 7.69 43.89
C THR A 145 -4.99 7.92 42.83
N ASP A 146 -4.55 9.15 42.67
CA ASP A 146 -3.29 9.41 41.99
C ASP A 146 -2.11 8.83 42.78
N LEU A 147 -1.00 8.55 42.10
CA LEU A 147 0.21 7.98 42.69
C LEU A 147 1.42 8.86 42.44
N SER A 148 2.12 9.27 43.49
CA SER A 148 3.42 9.93 43.40
C SER A 148 4.55 8.92 43.64
N ALA A 149 5.73 9.22 43.12
CA ALA A 149 6.95 8.50 43.45
C ALA A 149 8.16 9.42 43.27
N ALA A 150 9.04 9.45 44.27
CA ALA A 150 10.36 10.07 44.17
C ALA A 150 11.43 9.07 43.70
N SER A 151 11.06 7.78 43.64
CA SER A 151 11.91 6.66 43.27
C SER A 151 11.84 6.43 41.76
N ALA A 152 12.97 6.12 41.10
CA ALA A 152 12.99 5.94 39.64
C ALA A 152 12.13 4.75 39.15
N THR A 153 11.87 3.75 40.00
CA THR A 153 11.09 2.55 39.68
C THR A 153 10.25 2.10 40.86
N VAL A 154 9.01 1.64 40.63
CA VAL A 154 8.16 0.93 41.60
C VAL A 154 7.80 -0.45 41.02
N THR A 155 8.09 -1.52 41.75
CA THR A 155 7.96 -2.90 41.25
C THR A 155 6.64 -3.54 41.64
N LYS A 156 5.83 -3.99 40.67
CA LYS A 156 4.71 -4.91 40.88
C LYS A 156 5.22 -6.35 40.91
N SER A 157 4.94 -7.06 42.01
CA SER A 157 5.23 -8.48 42.22
C SER A 157 3.99 -9.24 42.73
N GLY A 158 4.13 -10.55 42.96
CA GLY A 158 3.02 -11.44 43.29
C GLY A 158 2.06 -11.69 42.11
N THR A 159 1.35 -12.82 42.10
CA THR A 159 0.53 -13.26 40.96
C THR A 159 -0.85 -12.58 40.88
N GLY A 160 -1.26 -11.80 41.88
CA GLY A 160 -2.53 -11.07 41.90
C GLY A 160 -2.55 -9.80 41.04
N ILE A 161 -3.69 -9.11 41.09
CA ILE A 161 -4.00 -7.90 40.31
C ILE A 161 -3.70 -6.64 41.14
N TRP A 162 -2.94 -5.70 40.59
CA TRP A 162 -2.92 -4.31 41.05
C TRP A 162 -3.71 -3.48 40.04
N LEU A 163 -4.88 -2.96 40.44
CA LEU A 163 -5.86 -2.30 39.60
C LEU A 163 -5.87 -0.80 39.89
N PHE A 164 -5.50 0.04 38.93
CA PHE A 164 -5.75 1.48 39.00
C PHE A 164 -7.16 1.81 38.55
N ASN A 165 -7.93 2.48 39.40
CA ASN A 165 -9.31 2.89 39.17
C ASN A 165 -9.57 4.28 39.79
N ASN A 166 -8.69 5.24 39.48
CA ASN A 166 -8.80 6.65 39.87
C ASN A 166 -9.40 7.49 38.74
N THR A 167 -10.19 8.51 39.11
CA THR A 167 -10.86 9.42 38.17
C THR A 167 -9.87 10.27 37.36
N ALA A 168 -8.74 10.66 37.96
CA ALA A 168 -7.73 11.51 37.32
C ALA A 168 -6.68 10.73 36.50
N GLY A 169 -6.49 9.43 36.77
CA GLY A 169 -5.63 8.51 36.01
C GLY A 169 -4.12 8.70 36.18
N GLN A 170 -3.63 9.59 37.04
CA GLN A 170 -2.22 10.00 37.02
C GLN A 170 -1.31 9.21 37.98
N VAL A 171 -0.19 8.71 37.45
CA VAL A 171 1.05 8.59 38.23
C VAL A 171 1.81 9.91 38.04
N THR A 172 1.88 10.74 39.07
CA THR A 172 2.18 12.19 38.97
C THR A 172 3.67 12.54 38.83
N SER A 173 4.53 11.56 38.53
CA SER A 173 5.97 11.75 38.36
C SER A 173 6.42 11.31 36.96
N ASN A 174 6.73 12.28 36.11
CA ASN A 174 7.13 12.11 34.69
C ASN A 174 8.42 11.28 34.47
N THR A 175 9.03 10.78 35.53
CA THR A 175 10.32 10.06 35.57
C THR A 175 10.23 8.67 36.18
N THR A 176 9.11 8.29 36.79
CA THR A 176 8.97 7.01 37.49
C THR A 176 8.51 5.90 36.55
N THR A 177 9.17 4.76 36.66
CA THR A 177 8.84 3.52 35.94
C THR A 177 8.02 2.58 36.83
N LEU A 178 6.92 2.02 36.34
CA LEU A 178 6.22 0.91 36.99
C LEU A 178 6.73 -0.41 36.38
N ASP A 179 7.43 -1.23 37.17
CA ASP A 179 8.07 -2.46 36.69
C ASP A 179 7.28 -3.72 37.05
N VAL A 180 6.78 -4.46 36.06
CA VAL A 180 5.86 -5.60 36.30
C VAL A 180 6.60 -6.93 36.20
N THR A 181 7.00 -7.46 37.36
CA THR A 181 7.71 -8.74 37.49
C THR A 181 6.77 -9.95 37.53
N ALA A 182 5.56 -9.80 38.10
CA ALA A 182 4.59 -10.88 38.21
C ALA A 182 3.14 -10.39 38.34
N GLY A 183 2.20 -11.29 38.00
CA GLY A 183 0.75 -11.04 38.08
C GLY A 183 0.28 -9.99 37.07
N THR A 184 -0.81 -9.31 37.39
CA THR A 184 -1.43 -8.33 36.51
C THR A 184 -1.33 -6.91 37.07
N LEU A 185 -0.99 -5.96 36.22
CA LEU A 185 -1.17 -4.53 36.43
C LEU A 185 -2.30 -4.05 35.52
N GLN A 186 -3.44 -3.63 36.08
CA GLN A 186 -4.64 -3.25 35.32
C GLN A 186 -4.95 -1.75 35.44
N PHE A 187 -5.41 -1.11 34.37
CA PHE A 187 -5.87 0.28 34.33
C PHE A 187 -7.32 0.36 33.87
N ASP A 188 -8.26 0.75 34.74
CA ASP A 188 -9.66 1.03 34.40
C ASP A 188 -10.02 2.53 34.63
N THR A 189 -9.01 3.38 34.49
CA THR A 189 -9.04 4.82 34.79
C THR A 189 -9.64 5.65 33.65
N ALA A 190 -10.49 6.64 33.97
CA ALA A 190 -11.11 7.53 32.97
C ALA A 190 -10.25 8.76 32.57
N GLY A 191 -9.05 8.91 33.14
CA GLY A 191 -8.21 10.11 32.97
C GLY A 191 -6.96 9.90 32.11
N THR A 192 -6.43 11.01 31.59
CA THR A 192 -5.20 11.05 30.77
C THR A 192 -3.94 11.20 31.65
N GLY A 193 -3.45 10.09 32.21
CA GLY A 193 -2.21 10.05 33.00
C GLY A 193 -0.98 9.62 32.20
N ALA A 194 0.19 10.15 32.55
CA ALA A 194 1.46 9.88 31.87
C ALA A 194 2.34 8.90 32.66
N ASN A 195 2.23 7.61 32.35
CA ASN A 195 2.85 6.55 33.14
C ASN A 195 3.91 5.81 32.29
N LEU A 196 5.14 5.64 32.80
CA LEU A 196 6.20 4.83 32.14
C LEU A 196 6.21 3.43 32.75
N PHE A 197 6.43 2.41 31.91
CA PHE A 197 6.34 1.01 32.30
C PHE A 197 7.52 0.18 31.80
N THR A 198 7.96 -0.76 32.63
CA THR A 198 8.87 -1.86 32.25
C THR A 198 8.36 -3.19 32.82
N GLY A 199 9.02 -4.29 32.47
CA GLY A 199 8.80 -5.59 33.08
C GLY A 199 9.12 -6.72 32.12
N THR A 200 9.50 -7.87 32.67
CA THR A 200 9.86 -9.07 31.87
C THR A 200 8.97 -10.28 32.17
N GLY A 201 8.16 -10.24 33.25
CA GLY A 201 7.41 -11.42 33.72
C GLY A 201 5.90 -11.23 33.91
N GLY A 202 5.41 -9.99 34.09
CA GLY A 202 4.00 -9.73 34.35
C GLY A 202 3.14 -9.37 33.12
N ILE A 203 1.84 -9.26 33.37
CA ILE A 203 0.79 -8.86 32.42
C ILE A 203 0.40 -7.39 32.66
N VAL A 204 0.31 -6.59 31.61
CA VAL A 204 -0.31 -5.25 31.66
C VAL A 204 -1.69 -5.31 31.00
N LYS A 205 -2.75 -4.89 31.69
CA LYS A 205 -4.14 -4.98 31.22
C LYS A 205 -4.79 -3.60 31.10
N VAL A 206 -5.26 -3.26 29.90
CA VAL A 206 -6.14 -2.11 29.67
C VAL A 206 -7.57 -2.54 29.99
N GLY A 207 -8.28 -1.71 30.76
CA GLY A 207 -9.61 -1.99 31.31
C GLY A 207 -10.74 -1.92 30.30
N SER A 208 -11.96 -2.12 30.81
CA SER A 208 -13.19 -2.19 30.01
C SER A 208 -13.83 -0.83 29.74
N SER A 209 -13.47 0.20 30.50
CA SER A 209 -13.95 1.56 30.26
C SER A 209 -13.52 2.08 28.89
N SER A 210 -14.47 2.59 28.10
CA SER A 210 -14.20 3.24 26.80
C SER A 210 -13.36 4.52 26.91
N ALA A 211 -13.22 5.07 28.11
CA ALA A 211 -12.37 6.22 28.41
C ALA A 211 -10.94 5.83 28.87
N THR A 212 -10.63 4.53 29.05
CA THR A 212 -9.26 4.13 29.37
C THR A 212 -8.32 4.44 28.23
N SER A 213 -7.30 5.22 28.53
CA SER A 213 -6.32 5.73 27.57
C SER A 213 -4.94 5.71 28.20
N LEU A 214 -4.12 4.71 27.84
CA LEU A 214 -2.72 4.67 28.27
C LEU A 214 -1.91 5.65 27.41
N VAL A 215 -1.53 6.81 27.97
CA VAL A 215 -0.80 7.90 27.30
C VAL A 215 0.56 8.11 27.96
N GLN A 216 1.55 8.64 27.23
CA GLN A 216 2.75 9.22 27.85
C GLN A 216 2.96 10.68 27.40
N THR A 217 2.34 11.61 28.13
CA THR A 217 2.56 13.04 27.96
C THR A 217 3.95 13.42 28.50
N TYR A 218 4.91 13.69 27.62
CA TYR A 218 6.22 14.22 28.02
C TYR A 218 6.28 15.74 27.74
N ASN A 219 6.43 16.53 28.80
CA ASN A 219 6.49 18.01 28.75
C ASN A 219 7.92 18.59 28.90
N GLY A 220 8.96 17.76 28.86
CA GLY A 220 10.36 18.23 28.91
C GLY A 220 10.97 18.49 27.53
N GLY A 221 12.11 19.18 27.50
CA GLY A 221 12.90 19.36 26.27
C GLY A 221 13.54 18.06 25.78
N TYR A 222 13.93 18.01 24.50
CA TYR A 222 14.50 16.85 23.79
C TYR A 222 15.45 15.97 24.63
N VAL A 223 15.01 14.75 25.01
CA VAL A 223 15.84 13.72 25.65
C VAL A 223 15.58 12.30 25.12
N GLY A 224 16.12 12.04 23.93
CA GLY A 224 16.42 10.70 23.41
C GLY A 224 15.22 9.80 23.05
N ALA A 225 15.52 8.67 22.41
CA ALA A 225 14.55 7.61 22.21
C ALA A 225 14.28 6.89 23.54
N ARG A 226 13.01 6.77 23.92
CA ARG A 226 12.53 6.04 25.11
C ARG A 226 11.59 4.94 24.65
N SER A 227 11.77 3.71 25.15
CA SER A 227 11.03 2.52 24.72
C SER A 227 10.08 2.02 25.81
N TRP A 228 8.91 1.49 25.41
CA TRP A 228 7.90 0.88 26.30
C TRP A 228 8.03 -0.65 26.30
N THR A 229 8.81 -1.22 27.21
CA THR A 229 8.90 -2.69 27.35
C THR A 229 7.78 -3.22 28.25
N LEU A 230 6.58 -3.41 27.70
CA LEU A 230 5.37 -3.78 28.45
C LEU A 230 5.28 -5.28 28.81
N GLY A 231 6.11 -5.76 29.74
CA GLY A 231 5.92 -7.10 30.33
C GLY A 231 6.09 -8.26 29.35
N SER A 232 5.66 -9.45 29.76
CA SER A 232 5.55 -10.62 28.87
C SER A 232 4.28 -10.58 28.01
N LYS A 233 3.29 -9.76 28.41
CA LYS A 233 1.97 -9.71 27.77
C LYS A 233 1.23 -8.41 28.04
N VAL A 234 0.57 -7.87 27.01
CA VAL A 234 -0.42 -6.79 27.08
C VAL A 234 -1.79 -7.36 26.73
N THR A 235 -2.79 -7.12 27.58
CA THR A 235 -4.19 -7.49 27.32
C THR A 235 -5.03 -6.23 27.14
N LEU A 236 -5.67 -6.09 25.99
CA LEU A 236 -6.68 -5.07 25.70
C LEU A 236 -8.06 -5.68 25.97
N ASN A 237 -8.74 -5.21 27.01
CA ASN A 237 -10.04 -5.72 27.46
C ASN A 237 -11.13 -4.65 27.34
N GLY A 238 -11.05 -3.83 26.29
CA GLY A 238 -11.81 -2.60 26.07
C GLY A 238 -10.90 -1.39 25.84
N GLY A 239 -11.49 -0.19 25.79
CA GLY A 239 -10.74 1.07 25.81
C GLY A 239 -9.82 1.35 24.62
N ALA A 240 -8.86 2.25 24.85
CA ALA A 240 -7.89 2.71 23.87
C ALA A 240 -6.43 2.67 24.38
N LEU A 241 -5.52 2.17 23.55
CA LEU A 241 -4.08 2.26 23.75
C LEU A 241 -3.54 3.42 22.89
N ASN A 242 -3.14 4.53 23.54
CA ASN A 242 -2.93 5.82 22.88
C ASN A 242 -1.48 6.34 23.01
N GLY A 243 -0.58 5.84 22.16
CA GLY A 243 0.82 6.24 22.20
C GLY A 243 1.09 7.60 21.53
N GLY A 244 1.66 8.55 22.27
CA GLY A 244 2.16 9.81 21.69
C GLY A 244 2.52 10.86 22.74
N SER A 245 3.39 11.80 22.34
CA SER A 245 3.92 12.89 23.18
C SER A 245 3.56 14.28 22.63
N THR A 246 3.31 15.22 23.53
CA THR A 246 3.07 16.65 23.23
C THR A 246 4.35 17.39 22.78
N ASN A 247 5.53 17.01 23.29
CA ASN A 247 6.80 17.73 23.06
C ASN A 247 8.00 16.79 22.78
N GLY A 248 7.99 16.07 21.65
CA GLY A 248 9.22 15.47 21.12
C GLY A 248 9.04 14.28 20.18
N ALA A 249 10.15 13.84 19.59
CA ALA A 249 10.23 12.59 18.81
C ALA A 249 10.25 11.39 19.78
N PHE A 250 9.11 10.70 19.88
CA PHE A 250 8.90 9.58 20.81
C PHE A 250 8.69 8.26 20.05
N PHE A 251 9.15 7.15 20.65
CA PHE A 251 9.12 5.81 20.05
C PHE A 251 8.43 4.81 20.98
N THR A 252 7.10 4.67 20.89
CA THR A 252 6.43 3.55 21.56
C THR A 252 6.78 2.26 20.81
N ARG A 253 7.37 1.27 21.48
CA ARG A 253 7.78 -0.01 20.89
C ARG A 253 7.41 -1.18 21.81
N LEU A 254 6.37 -1.93 21.46
CA LEU A 254 6.10 -3.23 22.09
C LEU A 254 7.09 -4.25 21.50
N THR A 255 7.93 -4.83 22.34
CA THR A 255 9.02 -5.73 21.92
C THR A 255 8.51 -7.13 21.57
N SER A 256 9.29 -7.91 20.82
CA SER A 256 8.89 -9.23 20.31
C SER A 256 8.60 -10.29 21.40
N GLY A 257 9.05 -10.07 22.63
CA GLY A 257 8.72 -10.92 23.78
C GLY A 257 7.37 -10.62 24.44
N THR A 258 6.67 -9.55 24.03
CA THR A 258 5.40 -9.11 24.62
C THR A 258 4.23 -9.54 23.73
N ALA A 259 3.44 -10.54 24.13
CA ALA A 259 2.23 -10.90 23.38
C ALA A 259 1.13 -9.84 23.54
N VAL A 260 0.35 -9.54 22.49
CA VAL A 260 -0.82 -8.66 22.55
C VAL A 260 -2.10 -9.50 22.46
N GLN A 261 -2.92 -9.49 23.50
CA GLN A 261 -4.22 -10.17 23.54
C GLN A 261 -5.36 -9.15 23.45
N VAL A 262 -6.34 -9.38 22.59
CA VAL A 262 -7.53 -8.53 22.43
C VAL A 262 -8.78 -9.32 22.85
N ASP A 263 -9.22 -9.07 24.09
CA ASP A 263 -10.32 -9.79 24.77
C ASP A 263 -11.67 -9.10 24.62
N ALA A 264 -11.69 -7.78 24.41
CA ALA A 264 -12.90 -7.03 24.08
C ALA A 264 -12.60 -5.99 23.00
N ALA A 265 -13.63 -5.34 22.47
CA ALA A 265 -13.48 -4.38 21.37
C ALA A 265 -12.62 -3.19 21.82
N SER A 266 -11.46 -3.01 21.19
CA SER A 266 -10.42 -2.06 21.62
C SER A 266 -9.88 -1.24 20.45
N THR A 267 -9.34 -0.07 20.78
CA THR A 267 -8.65 0.79 19.80
C THR A 267 -7.15 0.87 20.15
N ILE A 268 -6.28 0.81 19.14
CA ILE A 268 -4.91 1.30 19.25
C ILE A 268 -4.85 2.55 18.37
N ALA A 269 -4.45 3.68 18.95
CA ALA A 269 -4.26 4.91 18.19
C ALA A 269 -2.96 5.62 18.56
N GLN A 270 -2.51 6.47 17.65
CA GLN A 270 -1.35 7.33 17.87
C GLN A 270 -1.82 8.75 18.20
N SER A 271 -1.41 9.28 19.35
CA SER A 271 -1.94 10.52 19.93
C SER A 271 -1.20 11.78 19.46
N ASN A 272 -1.72 12.95 19.87
CA ASN A 272 -1.47 14.24 19.24
C ASN A 272 -0.06 14.79 19.55
N GLY A 273 0.84 14.76 18.57
CA GLY A 273 2.19 15.35 18.68
C GLY A 273 2.64 16.06 17.39
N GLY A 274 3.45 17.10 17.55
CA GLY A 274 3.94 17.97 16.46
C GLY A 274 5.14 17.44 15.66
N PHE A 275 5.67 16.26 16.01
CA PHE A 275 6.84 15.65 15.38
C PHE A 275 6.56 14.22 14.93
N ASN A 276 7.31 13.77 13.92
CA ASN A 276 7.24 12.43 13.34
C ASN A 276 7.47 11.34 14.40
N GLN A 277 6.41 10.63 14.76
CA GLN A 277 6.43 9.51 15.71
C GLN A 277 6.01 8.23 14.99
N ASN A 278 6.64 7.10 15.35
CA ASN A 278 6.23 5.75 14.92
C ASN A 278 5.85 4.94 16.17
N PHE A 279 4.67 4.32 16.16
CA PHE A 279 4.29 3.31 17.15
C PHE A 279 4.64 1.94 16.56
N VAL A 280 5.51 1.17 17.21
CA VAL A 280 5.99 -0.13 16.72
C VAL A 280 5.42 -1.25 17.58
N ILE A 281 4.89 -2.30 16.95
CA ILE A 281 4.43 -3.51 17.63
C ILE A 281 5.15 -4.72 17.04
N GLU A 282 6.06 -5.32 17.80
CA GLU A 282 6.81 -6.52 17.42
C GLU A 282 6.22 -7.79 18.07
N GLY A 283 5.34 -7.59 19.06
CA GLY A 283 4.59 -8.64 19.73
C GLY A 283 3.53 -9.30 18.85
N ALA A 284 3.33 -10.61 19.00
CA ALA A 284 2.30 -11.34 18.28
C ALA A 284 0.89 -11.03 18.83
N PHE A 285 -0.08 -10.87 17.92
CA PHE A 285 -1.49 -10.65 18.27
C PHE A 285 -2.26 -11.95 18.45
N THR A 286 -3.16 -11.95 19.43
CA THR A 286 -4.07 -13.04 19.77
C THR A 286 -5.43 -12.48 20.21
N GLY A 287 -6.48 -13.30 20.13
CA GLY A 287 -7.83 -12.92 20.55
C GLY A 287 -8.83 -12.82 19.39
N THR A 288 -10.08 -12.57 19.74
CA THR A 288 -11.24 -12.70 18.84
C THR A 288 -12.10 -11.43 18.74
N ALA A 289 -11.90 -10.47 19.64
CA ALA A 289 -12.65 -9.23 19.68
C ALA A 289 -12.10 -8.20 18.68
N ALA A 290 -12.93 -7.22 18.29
CA ALA A 290 -12.58 -6.26 17.25
C ALA A 290 -11.45 -5.29 17.65
N LEU A 291 -10.60 -4.92 16.69
CA LEU A 291 -9.47 -4.03 16.88
C LEU A 291 -9.53 -2.85 15.90
N ASN A 292 -9.59 -1.62 16.41
CA ASN A 292 -9.53 -0.43 15.57
C ASN A 292 -8.12 0.17 15.61
N LEU A 293 -7.52 0.44 14.45
CA LEU A 293 -6.18 1.03 14.30
C LEU A 293 -6.30 2.44 13.70
N ASN A 294 -6.21 3.46 14.56
CA ASN A 294 -6.61 4.83 14.24
C ASN A 294 -5.46 5.84 14.36
N ARG A 295 -5.60 6.97 13.66
CA ARG A 295 -4.70 8.12 13.73
C ARG A 295 -5.40 9.29 14.41
N ALA A 296 -4.73 10.02 15.31
CA ALA A 296 -5.33 11.21 15.94
C ALA A 296 -5.15 12.52 15.15
N ASN A 297 -4.14 12.65 14.27
CA ASN A 297 -3.87 13.90 13.55
C ASN A 297 -3.15 13.69 12.20
N SER A 298 -2.93 14.76 11.42
CA SER A 298 -2.25 14.70 10.11
C SER A 298 -0.74 14.39 10.14
N ASN A 299 -0.09 14.46 11.32
CA ASN A 299 1.38 14.55 11.44
C ASN A 299 2.05 13.23 11.84
N THR A 300 1.25 12.18 12.06
CA THR A 300 1.69 10.85 12.47
C THR A 300 1.93 9.98 11.23
N ARG A 301 3.10 9.29 11.17
CA ARG A 301 3.58 8.59 9.97
C ARG A 301 2.89 7.23 9.80
N TYR A 302 3.26 6.24 10.63
CA TYR A 302 2.70 4.88 10.56
C TYR A 302 2.63 4.21 11.94
N LEU A 303 1.58 3.41 12.14
CA LEU A 303 1.59 2.28 13.06
C LEU A 303 2.35 1.13 12.39
N ASN A 304 3.55 0.80 12.88
CA ASN A 304 4.43 -0.21 12.29
C ASN A 304 4.25 -1.55 13.03
N HIS A 305 3.54 -2.47 12.40
CA HIS A 305 3.26 -3.81 12.90
C HIS A 305 4.24 -4.83 12.34
N LYS A 306 5.16 -5.31 13.19
CA LYS A 306 6.17 -6.33 12.90
C LYS A 306 5.89 -7.69 13.55
N GLY A 307 4.89 -7.78 14.43
CA GLY A 307 4.47 -9.06 15.02
C GLY A 307 3.77 -9.97 14.01
N SER A 308 3.47 -11.21 14.43
CA SER A 308 2.53 -12.07 13.71
C SER A 308 1.09 -11.75 14.11
N MET A 309 0.15 -11.75 13.16
CA MET A 309 -1.30 -11.76 13.47
C MET A 309 -1.94 -13.15 13.29
N SER A 310 -1.17 -14.19 12.99
CA SER A 310 -1.67 -15.56 12.74
C SER A 310 -2.53 -16.16 13.86
N GLY A 311 -2.37 -15.72 15.10
CA GLY A 311 -3.14 -16.16 16.28
C GLY A 311 -4.36 -15.30 16.60
N TYR A 312 -4.68 -14.31 15.78
CA TYR A 312 -5.78 -13.36 15.98
C TYR A 312 -6.89 -13.62 14.95
N SER A 313 -8.15 -13.59 15.40
CA SER A 313 -9.32 -13.87 14.56
C SER A 313 -10.38 -12.76 14.60
N GLY A 314 -10.13 -11.68 15.35
CA GLY A 314 -11.03 -10.54 15.41
C GLY A 314 -11.00 -9.70 14.13
N ASN A 315 -12.07 -8.95 13.86
CA ASN A 315 -12.08 -8.00 12.76
C ASN A 315 -11.18 -6.81 13.07
N VAL A 316 -10.45 -6.31 12.08
CA VAL A 316 -9.65 -5.09 12.20
C VAL A 316 -10.22 -4.00 11.32
N THR A 317 -10.44 -2.82 11.91
CA THR A 317 -10.77 -1.60 11.17
C THR A 317 -9.56 -0.68 11.18
N ILE A 318 -9.20 -0.12 10.03
CA ILE A 318 -8.12 0.85 9.89
C ILE A 318 -8.72 2.19 9.49
N GLY A 319 -8.54 3.19 10.34
CA GLY A 319 -9.26 4.45 10.28
C GLY A 319 -10.72 4.35 10.73
N SER A 320 -11.40 5.49 10.69
CA SER A 320 -12.81 5.67 11.06
C SER A 320 -13.53 6.52 10.00
N THR A 321 -14.85 6.71 10.14
CA THR A 321 -15.62 7.63 9.29
C THR A 321 -15.12 9.08 9.29
N THR A 322 -14.34 9.48 10.29
CA THR A 322 -13.83 10.86 10.47
C THR A 322 -12.31 10.99 10.41
N ALA A 323 -11.54 9.89 10.43
CA ALA A 323 -10.08 9.93 10.47
C ALA A 323 -9.42 8.77 9.70
N ALA A 324 -8.47 9.10 8.83
CA ALA A 324 -7.65 8.11 8.12
C ALA A 324 -6.65 7.39 9.03
N GLY A 325 -6.57 6.05 8.96
CA GLY A 325 -5.56 5.22 9.63
C GLY A 325 -4.38 4.87 8.70
N TYR A 326 -3.18 4.71 9.25
CA TYR A 326 -1.96 4.45 8.46
C TYR A 326 -1.15 3.33 9.13
N VAL A 327 -1.11 2.14 8.50
CA VAL A 327 -0.51 0.94 9.10
C VAL A 327 0.45 0.27 8.12
N LEU A 328 1.62 -0.12 8.61
CA LEU A 328 2.63 -0.89 7.88
C LEU A 328 2.75 -2.29 8.51
N PHE A 329 2.51 -3.34 7.73
CA PHE A 329 2.69 -4.74 8.12
C PHE A 329 4.01 -5.27 7.56
N GLY A 330 4.99 -5.42 8.45
CA GLY A 330 6.37 -5.80 8.12
C GLY A 330 6.70 -7.29 8.27
N HIS A 331 5.73 -8.16 8.56
CA HIS A 331 5.95 -9.60 8.77
C HIS A 331 5.10 -10.48 7.85
N SER A 332 5.69 -11.59 7.38
CA SER A 332 5.11 -12.48 6.36
C SER A 332 4.18 -13.57 6.92
N SER A 333 4.25 -13.85 8.22
CA SER A 333 3.47 -14.91 8.88
C SER A 333 1.96 -14.61 9.04
N GLY A 334 1.42 -13.72 8.22
CA GLY A 334 -0.02 -13.62 7.98
C GLY A 334 -0.76 -12.54 8.76
N TRP A 335 -1.76 -12.02 8.06
CA TRP A 335 -2.99 -11.50 8.66
C TRP A 335 -3.67 -12.59 9.51
N GLY A 336 -4.52 -12.17 10.44
CA GLY A 336 -5.40 -13.09 11.16
C GLY A 336 -6.49 -13.71 10.27
N SER A 337 -7.38 -14.51 10.87
CA SER A 337 -8.54 -15.05 10.13
C SER A 337 -9.73 -14.09 10.07
N GLY A 338 -9.69 -12.98 10.82
CA GLY A 338 -10.74 -11.96 10.85
C GLY A 338 -10.68 -10.98 9.67
N ASN A 339 -11.75 -10.21 9.46
CA ASN A 339 -11.85 -9.32 8.30
C ASN A 339 -10.98 -8.06 8.46
N LEU A 340 -10.50 -7.50 7.34
CA LEU A 340 -9.84 -6.20 7.25
C LEU A 340 -10.77 -5.19 6.59
N SER A 341 -11.01 -4.05 7.25
CA SER A 341 -11.76 -2.93 6.68
C SER A 341 -10.94 -1.64 6.74
N LEU A 342 -10.67 -1.01 5.60
CA LEU A 342 -10.12 0.34 5.55
C LEU A 342 -11.28 1.33 5.43
N THR A 343 -11.48 2.14 6.47
CA THR A 343 -12.53 3.17 6.51
C THR A 343 -11.93 4.55 6.72
N GLY A 344 -12.61 5.59 6.24
CA GLY A 344 -12.08 6.95 6.23
C GLY A 344 -11.25 7.27 4.98
N SER A 345 -11.55 8.42 4.38
CA SER A 345 -10.85 8.90 3.18
C SER A 345 -9.37 9.13 3.48
N GLY A 346 -8.49 8.49 2.71
CA GLY A 346 -7.04 8.56 2.88
C GLY A 346 -6.43 7.50 3.81
N SER A 347 -7.21 6.54 4.33
CA SER A 347 -6.68 5.41 5.09
C SER A 347 -5.75 4.54 4.24
N ARG A 348 -4.57 4.18 4.78
CA ARG A 348 -3.56 3.40 4.05
C ARG A 348 -3.04 2.20 4.83
N VAL A 349 -2.91 1.09 4.12
CA VAL A 349 -2.19 -0.11 4.55
C VAL A 349 -1.02 -0.35 3.62
N MET A 350 0.12 -0.71 4.22
CA MET A 350 1.35 -1.05 3.51
C MET A 350 1.77 -2.45 3.94
N ILE A 351 2.14 -3.32 3.01
CA ILE A 351 2.62 -4.69 3.27
C ILE A 351 3.99 -4.84 2.62
N GLY A 352 4.99 -5.25 3.39
CA GLY A 352 6.37 -5.41 2.92
C GLY A 352 7.36 -4.51 3.66
N ASP A 353 8.41 -4.06 2.97
CA ASP A 353 9.46 -3.23 3.56
C ASP A 353 9.37 -1.74 3.19
N GLU A 354 9.82 -0.87 4.09
CA GLU A 354 9.74 0.58 3.91
C GLU A 354 10.98 1.12 3.18
N VAL A 355 10.79 1.60 1.94
CA VAL A 355 11.80 2.37 1.21
C VAL A 355 11.88 3.78 1.76
N ALA A 356 12.99 4.10 2.44
CA ALA A 356 13.18 5.37 3.12
C ALA A 356 13.37 6.61 2.20
N THR A 357 13.41 6.46 0.87
CA THR A 357 14.01 7.47 -0.02
C THR A 357 13.05 8.46 -0.70
N VAL A 358 11.71 8.35 -0.52
CA VAL A 358 10.77 9.30 -1.19
C VAL A 358 9.74 9.96 -0.27
N TYR A 359 9.23 9.29 0.78
CA TYR A 359 8.06 9.84 1.50
C TYR A 359 8.33 10.76 2.71
N ASN A 360 9.53 10.76 3.31
CA ASN A 360 9.97 11.86 4.20
C ASN A 360 11.47 11.74 4.57
N SER A 361 12.27 12.76 4.25
CA SER A 361 13.73 12.77 4.46
C SER A 361 14.13 12.93 5.93
N SER A 362 14.64 11.86 6.56
CA SER A 362 15.53 11.87 7.76
C SER A 362 15.70 10.50 8.46
N TRP A 363 15.16 9.40 7.92
CA TRP A 363 15.37 8.06 8.49
C TRP A 363 16.26 7.20 7.60
N THR A 364 17.43 6.80 8.10
CA THR A 364 18.33 5.81 7.46
C THR A 364 18.24 4.44 8.13
N GLY A 365 17.36 4.27 9.11
CA GLY A 365 17.20 3.04 9.89
C GLY A 365 16.42 1.94 9.18
N GLY A 366 16.59 1.79 7.86
CA GLY A 366 15.89 0.80 7.05
C GLY A 366 15.95 -0.57 7.71
N SER A 367 14.83 -1.00 8.29
CA SER A 367 14.76 -2.31 8.91
C SER A 367 14.81 -3.34 7.80
N THR A 368 15.79 -4.24 7.89
CA THR A 368 15.79 -5.54 7.21
C THR A 368 14.58 -6.34 7.70
N LEU A 369 13.41 -6.00 7.18
CA LEU A 369 12.16 -6.72 7.41
C LEU A 369 12.30 -8.03 6.66
N GLY A 370 12.10 -9.14 7.36
CA GLY A 370 12.31 -10.50 6.86
C GLY A 370 11.30 -10.96 5.80
N TYR A 371 10.74 -10.04 5.02
CA TYR A 371 10.00 -10.32 3.80
C TYR A 371 10.98 -10.75 2.69
N THR A 372 11.54 -11.94 2.85
CA THR A 372 11.95 -12.75 1.70
C THR A 372 10.72 -12.99 0.82
N ALA A 373 10.92 -13.10 -0.50
CA ALA A 373 9.83 -13.20 -1.48
C ALA A 373 8.83 -14.31 -1.11
N GLY A 374 7.53 -14.05 -1.30
CA GLY A 374 6.50 -15.00 -0.89
C GLY A 374 5.07 -14.54 -1.11
N THR A 375 4.14 -15.47 -0.85
CA THR A 375 2.71 -15.26 -1.01
C THR A 375 2.07 -14.88 0.32
N PHE A 376 1.44 -13.71 0.37
CA PHE A 376 0.59 -13.29 1.48
C PHE A 376 -0.88 -13.62 1.12
N ALA A 377 -1.43 -14.63 1.79
CA ALA A 377 -2.76 -15.16 1.50
C ALA A 377 -3.74 -15.00 2.68
N PRO A 378 -4.31 -13.80 2.89
CA PRO A 378 -5.26 -13.55 3.98
C PRO A 378 -6.58 -14.29 3.72
N SER A 379 -7.13 -14.91 4.77
CA SER A 379 -8.38 -15.69 4.68
C SER A 379 -9.63 -14.89 5.03
N GLY A 380 -9.51 -13.83 5.84
CA GLY A 380 -10.59 -12.91 6.14
C GLY A 380 -10.93 -12.02 4.95
N ALA A 381 -12.18 -11.55 4.88
CA ALA A 381 -12.61 -10.64 3.82
C ALA A 381 -11.89 -9.28 3.96
N ILE A 382 -11.55 -8.68 2.82
CA ILE A 382 -10.86 -7.39 2.76
C ILE A 382 -11.75 -6.37 2.06
N THR A 383 -12.02 -5.25 2.71
CA THR A 383 -12.84 -4.16 2.18
C THR A 383 -12.05 -2.85 2.19
N LEU A 384 -11.92 -2.22 1.03
CA LEU A 384 -11.36 -0.88 0.88
C LEU A 384 -12.47 0.13 0.61
N GLY A 385 -12.66 1.08 1.53
CA GLY A 385 -13.55 2.23 1.32
C GLY A 385 -12.97 3.29 0.36
N ALA A 386 -13.78 4.29 0.06
CA ALA A 386 -13.44 5.38 -0.86
C ALA A 386 -12.14 6.10 -0.46
N SER A 387 -11.25 6.32 -1.43
CA SER A 387 -9.95 6.97 -1.23
C SER A 387 -9.03 6.27 -0.23
N SER A 388 -9.26 4.99 0.09
CA SER A 388 -8.31 4.17 0.87
C SER A 388 -7.31 3.46 -0.05
N GLU A 389 -6.15 3.08 0.48
CA GLU A 389 -5.08 2.45 -0.29
C GLU A 389 -4.50 1.21 0.42
N LEU A 390 -4.38 0.10 -0.32
CA LEU A 390 -3.56 -1.06 0.08
C LEU A 390 -2.35 -1.13 -0.87
N SER A 391 -1.16 -0.88 -0.32
CA SER A 391 0.12 -0.90 -1.05
C SER A 391 0.96 -2.14 -0.72
N LEU A 392 1.41 -2.87 -1.73
CA LEU A 392 2.54 -3.78 -1.64
C LEU A 392 3.83 -2.96 -1.79
N MET A 393 4.79 -3.12 -0.89
CA MET A 393 6.06 -2.37 -0.89
C MET A 393 7.26 -3.31 -0.92
N ASN A 394 8.21 -3.01 -1.81
CA ASN A 394 9.46 -3.74 -1.93
C ASN A 394 10.63 -2.79 -2.27
N SER A 395 11.70 -2.83 -1.49
CA SER A 395 12.92 -2.03 -1.67
C SER A 395 13.93 -2.58 -2.68
N THR A 396 13.85 -3.86 -3.03
CA THR A 396 14.92 -4.58 -3.72
C THR A 396 14.42 -5.36 -4.93
N ALA A 397 15.06 -5.16 -6.08
CA ALA A 397 14.54 -5.61 -7.38
C ALA A 397 14.22 -7.12 -7.51
N SER A 398 14.78 -7.97 -6.63
CA SER A 398 14.64 -9.43 -6.67
C SER A 398 13.48 -10.01 -5.83
N TYR A 399 12.74 -9.20 -5.06
CA TYR A 399 11.84 -9.72 -4.00
C TYR A 399 10.36 -9.35 -4.19
N GLY A 400 9.62 -10.10 -5.01
CA GLY A 400 8.19 -9.89 -5.22
C GLY A 400 7.31 -10.35 -4.04
N ILE A 401 6.32 -9.53 -3.68
CA ILE A 401 5.21 -9.92 -2.80
C ILE A 401 4.02 -10.33 -3.67
N LEU A 402 3.54 -11.57 -3.52
CA LEU A 402 2.32 -12.05 -4.18
C LEU A 402 1.15 -11.95 -3.20
N PHE A 403 0.19 -11.07 -3.48
CA PHE A 403 -0.96 -10.85 -2.60
C PHE A 403 -2.16 -11.67 -3.10
N SER A 404 -2.52 -12.75 -2.39
CA SER A 404 -3.50 -13.76 -2.84
C SER A 404 -4.62 -14.01 -1.82
N PRO A 405 -5.58 -13.06 -1.68
CA PRO A 405 -6.67 -13.17 -0.71
C PRO A 405 -7.61 -14.31 -1.10
N THR A 406 -7.88 -15.24 -0.17
CA THR A 406 -8.59 -16.49 -0.51
C THR A 406 -10.06 -16.26 -0.82
N THR A 407 -10.69 -15.28 -0.17
CA THR A 407 -12.09 -14.88 -0.37
C THR A 407 -12.26 -13.76 -1.41
N GLY A 408 -11.15 -13.17 -1.89
CA GLY A 408 -11.15 -11.99 -2.75
C GLY A 408 -11.13 -10.66 -2.00
N ILE A 409 -11.50 -9.57 -2.68
CA ILE A 409 -11.46 -8.19 -2.15
C ILE A 409 -12.72 -7.43 -2.57
N THR A 410 -13.29 -6.64 -1.66
CA THR A 410 -14.30 -5.62 -1.95
C THR A 410 -13.64 -4.25 -2.14
N LEU A 411 -13.79 -3.64 -3.32
CA LEU A 411 -13.26 -2.32 -3.65
C LEU A 411 -14.41 -1.31 -3.80
N ASN A 412 -14.54 -0.39 -2.85
CA ASN A 412 -15.59 0.63 -2.82
C ASN A 412 -14.99 2.04 -3.03
N GLY A 413 -14.26 2.23 -4.13
CA GLY A 413 -13.47 3.44 -4.42
C GLY A 413 -12.05 3.41 -3.85
N GLY A 414 -11.55 2.22 -3.53
CA GLY A 414 -10.21 2.00 -3.01
C GLY A 414 -9.15 1.84 -4.10
N THR A 415 -7.89 2.00 -3.70
CA THR A 415 -6.72 1.75 -4.56
C THR A 415 -5.92 0.55 -4.06
N LEU A 416 -5.68 -0.40 -4.96
CA LEU A 416 -4.63 -1.41 -4.82
C LEU A 416 -3.37 -0.89 -5.54
N SER A 417 -2.21 -0.95 -4.89
CA SER A 417 -0.96 -0.45 -5.45
C SER A 417 0.21 -1.39 -5.18
N ALA A 418 1.20 -1.39 -6.08
CA ALA A 418 2.51 -2.00 -5.84
C ALA A 418 3.58 -0.93 -6.08
N LYS A 419 4.50 -0.76 -5.12
CA LYS A 419 5.50 0.31 -5.09
C LYS A 419 6.87 -0.29 -4.81
N GLY A 420 7.87 0.04 -5.63
CA GLY A 420 9.21 -0.52 -5.49
C GLY A 420 10.06 -0.38 -6.75
N THR A 421 11.34 -0.75 -6.64
CA THR A 421 12.35 -0.63 -7.72
C THR A 421 12.34 -1.77 -8.75
N ALA A 422 11.53 -2.82 -8.55
CA ALA A 422 11.13 -3.72 -9.64
C ALA A 422 9.69 -4.21 -9.45
N GLY A 423 8.94 -4.21 -10.55
CA GLY A 423 7.56 -4.67 -10.62
C GLY A 423 7.42 -6.20 -10.62
N THR A 424 7.90 -6.86 -9.57
CA THR A 424 7.67 -8.30 -9.34
C THR A 424 6.52 -8.55 -8.36
N SER A 425 6.21 -7.60 -7.46
CA SER A 425 5.03 -7.67 -6.60
C SER A 425 3.75 -7.59 -7.43
N ALA A 426 2.78 -8.46 -7.10
CA ALA A 426 1.55 -8.61 -7.85
C ALA A 426 0.37 -8.98 -6.96
N PHE A 427 -0.81 -8.54 -7.38
CA PHE A 427 -2.09 -9.03 -6.91
C PHE A 427 -2.44 -10.31 -7.67
N VAL A 428 -2.70 -11.39 -6.94
CA VAL A 428 -2.91 -12.74 -7.50
C VAL A 428 -4.22 -13.30 -6.96
N PRO A 429 -5.38 -12.98 -7.55
CA PRO A 429 -6.67 -13.51 -7.11
C PRO A 429 -6.62 -15.03 -6.90
N ALA A 430 -7.06 -15.51 -5.74
CA ALA A 430 -7.06 -16.94 -5.44
C ALA A 430 -8.07 -17.71 -6.29
N THR A 431 -7.88 -19.04 -6.43
CA THR A 431 -8.80 -19.93 -7.14
C THR A 431 -10.22 -19.79 -6.61
N GLY A 432 -11.18 -19.51 -7.49
CA GLY A 432 -12.58 -19.31 -7.11
C GLY A 432 -12.91 -18.03 -6.33
N SER A 433 -11.94 -17.10 -6.16
CA SER A 433 -12.17 -15.85 -5.43
C SER A 433 -12.99 -14.83 -6.22
N THR A 434 -13.85 -14.08 -5.52
CA THR A 434 -14.68 -13.01 -6.09
C THR A 434 -14.16 -11.64 -5.65
N TRP A 435 -13.84 -10.80 -6.61
CA TRP A 435 -13.38 -9.43 -6.41
C TRP A 435 -14.54 -8.50 -6.74
N THR A 436 -15.21 -7.98 -5.72
CA THR A 436 -16.45 -7.20 -5.83
C THR A 436 -16.15 -5.70 -5.86
N VAL A 437 -16.80 -4.96 -6.75
CA VAL A 437 -16.74 -3.50 -6.83
C VAL A 437 -18.15 -2.94 -6.83
N GLY A 438 -18.47 -2.09 -5.85
CA GLY A 438 -19.84 -1.58 -5.67
C GLY A 438 -19.96 -0.26 -4.89
N GLY A 439 -18.87 0.50 -4.77
CA GLY A 439 -18.90 1.87 -4.25
C GLY A 439 -19.09 2.87 -5.38
N THR A 440 -19.75 4.00 -5.10
CA THR A 440 -20.16 5.06 -6.06
C THR A 440 -19.01 5.87 -6.68
N VAL A 441 -17.79 5.36 -6.63
CA VAL A 441 -16.53 6.01 -6.98
C VAL A 441 -15.58 4.95 -7.52
N SER A 442 -14.93 5.25 -8.65
CA SER A 442 -14.04 4.31 -9.33
C SER A 442 -12.91 3.83 -8.42
N SER A 443 -12.67 2.52 -8.44
CA SER A 443 -11.54 1.86 -7.79
C SER A 443 -10.35 1.74 -8.74
N THR A 444 -9.13 1.61 -8.21
CA THR A 444 -7.91 1.52 -9.03
C THR A 444 -7.05 0.32 -8.64
N ILE A 445 -6.50 -0.39 -9.62
CA ILE A 445 -5.46 -1.41 -9.45
C ILE A 445 -4.22 -0.95 -10.22
N SER A 446 -3.29 -0.34 -9.50
CA SER A 446 -2.05 0.23 -10.05
C SER A 446 -0.84 -0.71 -9.96
N GLY A 447 -0.92 -1.77 -9.15
CA GLY A 447 0.05 -2.86 -9.16
C GLY A 447 -0.24 -3.89 -10.25
N ASN A 448 0.73 -4.77 -10.52
CA ASN A 448 0.54 -5.89 -11.45
C ASN A 448 -0.58 -6.82 -10.99
N LEU A 449 -1.29 -7.42 -11.94
CA LEU A 449 -2.39 -8.36 -11.71
C LEU A 449 -2.09 -9.69 -12.41
N GLN A 450 -2.09 -10.80 -11.67
CA GLN A 450 -1.78 -12.14 -12.20
C GLN A 450 -2.99 -13.07 -12.10
N LEU A 451 -3.60 -13.36 -13.25
CA LEU A 451 -4.80 -14.19 -13.43
C LEU A 451 -4.40 -15.63 -13.80
N ASN A 452 -3.53 -16.20 -12.97
CA ASN A 452 -3.00 -17.56 -13.15
C ASN A 452 -3.88 -18.64 -12.51
N ASN A 453 -4.78 -18.27 -11.60
CA ASN A 453 -5.69 -19.18 -10.91
C ASN A 453 -7.05 -19.25 -11.62
N THR A 454 -7.71 -20.41 -11.57
CA THR A 454 -9.00 -20.64 -12.25
C THR A 454 -10.19 -20.14 -11.44
N GLY A 455 -11.30 -19.87 -12.13
CA GLY A 455 -12.56 -19.48 -11.48
C GLY A 455 -12.55 -18.11 -10.81
N VAL A 456 -11.58 -17.25 -11.12
CA VAL A 456 -11.53 -15.86 -10.61
C VAL A 456 -12.70 -15.07 -11.17
N ILE A 457 -13.43 -14.36 -10.31
CA ILE A 457 -14.57 -13.53 -10.67
C ILE A 457 -14.27 -12.07 -10.33
N PHE A 458 -14.48 -11.15 -11.27
CA PHE A 458 -14.60 -9.72 -11.01
C PHE A 458 -16.08 -9.33 -11.12
N ASP A 459 -16.71 -9.05 -9.98
CA ASP A 459 -18.12 -8.68 -9.90
C ASP A 459 -18.25 -7.16 -9.74
N VAL A 460 -18.46 -6.46 -10.86
CA VAL A 460 -18.48 -5.00 -10.92
C VAL A 460 -19.93 -4.54 -10.99
N ALA A 461 -20.50 -4.28 -9.82
CA ALA A 461 -21.94 -4.11 -9.62
C ALA A 461 -22.43 -2.66 -9.74
N ASP A 462 -21.56 -1.66 -9.55
CA ASP A 462 -21.91 -0.26 -9.84
C ASP A 462 -22.19 -0.10 -11.35
N SER A 463 -23.09 0.82 -11.72
CA SER A 463 -23.62 0.99 -13.07
C SER A 463 -23.35 2.39 -13.60
N ASN A 464 -22.27 3.04 -13.16
CA ASN A 464 -22.07 4.47 -13.33
C ASN A 464 -21.86 4.81 -14.82
N ALA A 465 -22.90 5.35 -15.44
CA ALA A 465 -23.16 5.22 -16.88
C ALA A 465 -22.22 5.97 -17.84
N THR A 466 -21.15 6.59 -17.33
CA THR A 466 -20.23 7.45 -18.11
C THR A 466 -18.75 7.18 -17.82
N GLY A 467 -18.40 6.24 -16.95
CA GLY A 467 -17.01 5.97 -16.54
C GLY A 467 -16.72 4.49 -16.33
N SER A 468 -15.46 4.17 -16.02
CA SER A 468 -15.09 2.81 -15.59
C SER A 468 -15.06 2.74 -14.07
N ASP A 469 -15.68 1.71 -13.50
CA ASP A 469 -15.76 1.52 -12.04
C ASP A 469 -14.46 0.91 -11.48
N VAL A 470 -13.66 0.25 -12.32
CA VAL A 470 -12.31 -0.22 -11.99
C VAL A 470 -11.33 0.15 -13.09
N PHE A 471 -10.22 0.81 -12.72
CA PHE A 471 -9.09 1.04 -13.60
C PHE A 471 -7.89 0.17 -13.23
N VAL A 472 -7.54 -0.79 -14.07
CA VAL A 472 -6.30 -1.58 -13.97
C VAL A 472 -5.22 -0.89 -14.80
N SER A 473 -4.34 -0.13 -14.14
CA SER A 473 -3.22 0.59 -14.76
C SER A 473 -1.88 -0.17 -14.68
N GLY A 474 -1.76 -1.12 -13.76
CA GLY A 474 -0.63 -2.06 -13.74
C GLY A 474 -0.72 -3.11 -14.88
N ASN A 475 0.36 -3.86 -15.08
CA ASN A 475 0.37 -4.93 -16.10
C ASN A 475 -0.48 -6.12 -15.63
N THR A 476 -1.41 -6.55 -16.48
CA THR A 476 -2.19 -7.78 -16.28
C THR A 476 -1.58 -8.92 -17.10
N THR A 477 -1.32 -10.05 -16.44
CA THR A 477 -0.91 -11.30 -17.10
C THR A 477 -1.75 -12.45 -16.57
N GLY A 478 -1.94 -13.54 -17.34
CA GLY A 478 -2.64 -14.70 -16.79
C GLY A 478 -2.86 -15.86 -17.75
N THR A 479 -2.69 -17.09 -17.27
CA THR A 479 -2.95 -18.31 -18.06
C THR A 479 -4.35 -18.90 -17.90
N SER A 480 -5.08 -18.52 -16.84
CA SER A 480 -6.35 -19.18 -16.48
C SER A 480 -7.61 -18.40 -16.84
N GLY A 481 -7.47 -17.12 -17.18
CA GLY A 481 -8.61 -16.26 -17.53
C GLY A 481 -9.42 -15.83 -16.30
N PHE A 482 -10.61 -15.29 -16.52
CA PHE A 482 -11.51 -14.80 -15.46
C PHE A 482 -12.94 -14.59 -15.97
N THR A 483 -13.87 -14.43 -15.03
CA THR A 483 -15.27 -14.07 -15.30
C THR A 483 -15.57 -12.66 -14.82
N LYS A 484 -16.13 -11.82 -15.69
CA LYS A 484 -16.68 -10.49 -15.40
C LYS A 484 -18.20 -10.59 -15.21
N ASN A 485 -18.65 -10.24 -14.02
CA ASN A 485 -20.05 -10.13 -13.60
C ASN A 485 -20.41 -8.66 -13.29
N GLY A 486 -21.70 -8.41 -13.06
CA GLY A 486 -22.24 -7.10 -12.73
C GLY A 486 -22.31 -6.15 -13.94
N VAL A 487 -23.16 -5.12 -13.85
CA VAL A 487 -23.46 -4.22 -14.97
C VAL A 487 -22.35 -3.19 -15.27
N GLY A 488 -21.39 -3.02 -14.37
CA GLY A 488 -20.32 -2.02 -14.49
C GLY A 488 -19.19 -2.36 -15.46
N ALA A 489 -18.22 -1.47 -15.51
CA ALA A 489 -17.11 -1.45 -16.44
C ALA A 489 -15.74 -1.72 -15.76
N LEU A 490 -15.09 -2.80 -16.18
CA LEU A 490 -13.71 -3.14 -15.81
C LEU A 490 -12.76 -2.67 -16.91
N ALA A 491 -11.94 -1.65 -16.63
CA ALA A 491 -10.99 -1.09 -17.59
C ALA A 491 -9.56 -1.58 -17.39
N PHE A 492 -8.93 -2.01 -18.47
CA PHE A 492 -7.50 -2.29 -18.56
C PHE A 492 -6.80 -1.14 -19.32
N ASN A 493 -6.14 -0.26 -18.58
CA ASN A 493 -5.35 0.85 -19.12
C ASN A 493 -3.86 0.44 -19.29
N GLY A 494 -3.37 -0.47 -18.44
CA GLY A 494 -2.04 -1.08 -18.57
C GLY A 494 -1.98 -2.16 -19.68
N THR A 495 -0.81 -2.78 -19.84
CA THR A 495 -0.64 -3.96 -20.71
C THR A 495 -1.52 -5.10 -20.20
N ALA A 496 -2.15 -5.89 -21.09
CA ALA A 496 -2.96 -7.03 -20.67
C ALA A 496 -2.70 -8.26 -21.56
N SER A 497 -2.07 -9.32 -21.03
CA SER A 497 -1.75 -10.54 -21.78
C SER A 497 -2.36 -11.76 -21.09
N ILE A 498 -3.48 -12.24 -21.62
CA ILE A 498 -4.30 -13.29 -21.00
C ILE A 498 -4.51 -14.43 -22.00
N SER A 499 -3.98 -15.62 -21.69
CA SER A 499 -4.12 -16.82 -22.54
C SER A 499 -5.21 -17.79 -22.08
N GLY A 500 -5.87 -17.51 -20.96
CA GLY A 500 -7.09 -18.22 -20.53
C GLY A 500 -8.35 -17.49 -21.00
N LEU A 501 -9.49 -18.19 -20.95
CA LEU A 501 -10.77 -17.67 -21.43
C LEU A 501 -11.26 -16.48 -20.59
N VAL A 502 -11.64 -15.38 -21.25
CA VAL A 502 -12.25 -14.21 -20.60
C VAL A 502 -13.77 -14.27 -20.79
N THR A 503 -14.51 -14.53 -19.73
CA THR A 503 -15.99 -14.58 -19.78
C THR A 503 -16.57 -13.25 -19.35
N ILE A 504 -17.41 -12.61 -20.17
CA ILE A 504 -18.14 -11.38 -19.85
C ILE A 504 -19.63 -11.73 -19.79
N ASN A 505 -20.14 -12.00 -18.59
CA ASN A 505 -21.56 -12.32 -18.43
C ASN A 505 -22.43 -11.08 -18.61
N THR A 506 -22.05 -9.97 -17.97
CA THR A 506 -22.75 -8.68 -18.02
C THR A 506 -21.78 -7.50 -17.89
N GLY A 507 -22.27 -6.31 -18.23
CA GLY A 507 -21.49 -5.08 -18.19
C GLY A 507 -20.40 -5.01 -19.25
N ILE A 508 -19.35 -4.25 -18.97
CA ILE A 508 -18.32 -3.87 -19.95
C ILE A 508 -16.94 -4.35 -19.47
N ILE A 509 -16.12 -4.86 -20.40
CA ILE A 509 -14.66 -4.81 -20.31
C ILE A 509 -14.17 -3.73 -21.27
N GLN A 510 -13.37 -2.80 -20.76
CA GLN A 510 -12.87 -1.65 -21.50
C GLN A 510 -11.34 -1.80 -21.67
N LEU A 511 -10.88 -1.86 -22.91
CA LEU A 511 -9.47 -2.03 -23.26
C LEU A 511 -8.95 -0.70 -23.79
N ASN A 512 -8.23 0.06 -22.96
CA ASN A 512 -7.85 1.46 -23.24
C ASN A 512 -6.33 1.71 -23.19
N GLY A 513 -5.87 2.81 -23.78
CA GLY A 513 -4.48 3.28 -23.69
C GLY A 513 -3.63 2.93 -24.90
N ALA A 514 -2.32 3.19 -24.81
CA ALA A 514 -1.36 2.98 -25.90
C ALA A 514 -0.60 1.64 -25.83
N THR A 515 -0.83 0.85 -24.77
CA THR A 515 -0.18 -0.44 -24.52
C THR A 515 -0.88 -1.59 -25.22
N THR A 516 -0.13 -2.64 -25.57
CA THR A 516 -0.66 -3.84 -26.22
C THR A 516 -1.52 -4.67 -25.27
N LYS A 517 -2.54 -5.33 -25.83
CA LYS A 517 -3.47 -6.19 -25.12
C LYS A 517 -3.74 -7.42 -25.98
N SER A 518 -3.81 -8.60 -25.37
CA SER A 518 -3.92 -9.86 -26.08
C SER A 518 -4.72 -10.87 -25.27
N PHE A 519 -5.89 -11.26 -25.78
CA PHE A 519 -6.77 -12.28 -25.21
C PHE A 519 -6.74 -13.52 -26.12
N THR A 520 -5.71 -14.36 -25.96
CA THR A 520 -5.49 -15.54 -26.83
C THR A 520 -6.26 -16.78 -26.37
N GLY A 521 -6.80 -16.77 -25.15
CA GLY A 521 -7.72 -17.81 -24.66
C GLY A 521 -9.17 -17.66 -25.15
N GLY A 522 -9.47 -16.58 -25.88
CA GLY A 522 -10.81 -16.26 -26.38
C GLY A 522 -11.67 -15.49 -25.38
N VAL A 523 -12.86 -15.11 -25.83
CA VAL A 523 -13.87 -14.37 -25.07
C VAL A 523 -15.19 -15.16 -25.09
N ALA A 524 -15.99 -15.07 -24.02
CA ALA A 524 -17.26 -15.79 -23.87
C ALA A 524 -18.34 -14.92 -23.18
N GLY A 525 -19.62 -15.28 -23.30
CA GLY A 525 -20.72 -14.60 -22.61
C GLY A 525 -21.43 -13.51 -23.44
N ALA A 526 -22.29 -12.73 -22.78
CA ALA A 526 -23.24 -11.81 -23.41
C ALA A 526 -22.96 -10.32 -23.14
N GLY A 527 -21.92 -9.99 -22.37
CA GLY A 527 -21.51 -8.62 -22.08
C GLY A 527 -20.78 -7.93 -23.24
N GLN A 528 -20.20 -6.77 -22.96
CA GLN A 528 -19.60 -5.91 -23.98
C GLN A 528 -18.08 -5.81 -23.82
N LEU A 529 -17.36 -5.83 -24.93
CA LEU A 529 -15.92 -5.62 -25.02
C LEU A 529 -15.65 -4.35 -25.84
N ASN A 530 -15.17 -3.28 -25.19
CA ASN A 530 -14.79 -2.04 -25.84
C ASN A 530 -13.28 -2.01 -26.09
N VAL A 531 -12.87 -1.83 -27.33
CA VAL A 531 -11.49 -1.61 -27.76
C VAL A 531 -11.31 -0.11 -28.03
N GLY A 532 -10.37 0.52 -27.33
CA GLY A 532 -10.13 1.96 -27.36
C GLY A 532 -8.66 2.32 -27.09
N GLY A 533 -8.33 3.60 -27.23
CA GLY A 533 -6.93 4.05 -27.23
C GLY A 533 -6.22 3.70 -28.54
N THR A 534 -4.89 3.72 -28.55
CA THR A 534 -4.06 3.51 -29.76
C THR A 534 -3.24 2.22 -29.72
N GLY A 535 -3.24 1.49 -28.59
CA GLY A 535 -2.55 0.21 -28.45
C GLY A 535 -3.26 -0.90 -29.22
N LEU A 536 -2.49 -1.86 -29.73
CA LEU A 536 -3.05 -3.04 -30.39
C LEU A 536 -3.80 -3.93 -29.40
N VAL A 537 -5.03 -4.32 -29.75
CA VAL A 537 -5.76 -5.41 -29.11
C VAL A 537 -5.80 -6.62 -30.03
N THR A 538 -5.28 -7.77 -29.59
CA THR A 538 -5.33 -9.04 -30.33
C THR A 538 -6.34 -10.00 -29.70
N LEU A 539 -7.28 -10.52 -30.50
CA LEU A 539 -8.27 -11.54 -30.12
C LEU A 539 -8.13 -12.76 -31.04
N SER A 540 -7.52 -13.85 -30.56
CA SER A 540 -7.21 -15.03 -31.41
C SER A 540 -7.70 -16.39 -30.88
N GLY A 541 -8.23 -16.46 -29.66
CA GLY A 541 -8.79 -17.71 -29.12
C GLY A 541 -10.24 -17.94 -29.51
N THR A 542 -10.64 -19.21 -29.67
CA THR A 542 -11.99 -19.63 -30.08
C THR A 542 -13.08 -19.04 -29.17
N SER A 543 -13.86 -18.09 -29.70
CA SER A 543 -14.82 -17.28 -28.95
C SER A 543 -16.30 -17.60 -29.28
N THR A 544 -16.58 -18.85 -29.66
CA THR A 544 -17.90 -19.30 -30.17
C THR A 544 -19.04 -19.24 -29.15
N SER A 545 -18.74 -19.00 -27.87
CA SER A 545 -19.73 -18.76 -26.81
C SER A 545 -19.93 -17.26 -26.48
N PHE A 546 -19.25 -16.34 -27.17
CA PHE A 546 -19.51 -14.92 -27.07
C PHE A 546 -20.69 -14.51 -27.95
N THR A 547 -21.79 -14.09 -27.34
CA THR A 547 -23.00 -13.58 -27.99
C THR A 547 -23.19 -12.07 -27.79
N GLY A 548 -22.24 -11.43 -27.09
CA GLY A 548 -22.27 -10.02 -26.73
C GLY A 548 -21.90 -9.06 -27.86
N ILE A 549 -21.22 -7.96 -27.52
CA ILE A 549 -20.83 -6.92 -28.49
C ILE A 549 -19.35 -6.59 -28.36
N VAL A 550 -18.61 -6.57 -29.47
CA VAL A 550 -17.27 -5.97 -29.58
C VAL A 550 -17.40 -4.62 -30.27
N ASN A 551 -17.01 -3.54 -29.60
CA ASN A 551 -16.97 -2.19 -30.19
C ASN A 551 -15.52 -1.73 -30.30
N VAL A 552 -15.07 -1.39 -31.51
CA VAL A 552 -13.74 -0.82 -31.76
C VAL A 552 -13.92 0.67 -32.01
N GLY A 553 -13.41 1.50 -31.09
CA GLY A 553 -13.53 2.95 -31.14
C GLY A 553 -12.69 3.59 -32.25
N ASP A 554 -12.92 4.88 -32.46
CA ASP A 554 -12.17 5.69 -33.42
C ASP A 554 -10.67 5.67 -33.12
N GLY A 555 -9.86 5.37 -34.15
CA GLY A 555 -8.40 5.23 -34.06
C GLY A 555 -7.91 3.99 -33.33
N ALA A 556 -8.78 3.18 -32.72
CA ALA A 556 -8.38 1.98 -31.97
C ALA A 556 -8.00 0.82 -32.90
N ALA A 557 -7.10 -0.06 -32.45
CA ALA A 557 -6.53 -1.12 -33.27
C ALA A 557 -6.95 -2.53 -32.79
N LEU A 558 -7.58 -3.29 -33.68
CA LEU A 558 -7.99 -4.69 -33.46
C LEU A 558 -7.25 -5.64 -34.41
N ALA A 559 -6.71 -6.73 -33.87
CA ALA A 559 -6.05 -7.84 -34.57
C ALA A 559 -6.65 -9.19 -34.18
N GLY A 560 -6.32 -10.20 -34.99
CA GLY A 560 -6.63 -11.61 -34.71
C GLY A 560 -7.85 -12.14 -35.45
N GLU A 561 -7.93 -13.47 -35.54
CA GLU A 561 -8.79 -14.19 -36.47
C GLU A 561 -9.96 -14.89 -35.76
N THR A 562 -10.40 -14.37 -34.61
CA THR A 562 -11.41 -15.02 -33.77
C THR A 562 -12.82 -15.05 -34.40
N THR A 563 -13.60 -16.05 -34.00
CA THR A 563 -15.04 -16.15 -34.28
C THR A 563 -15.83 -15.78 -33.05
N ILE A 564 -16.61 -14.69 -33.13
CA ILE A 564 -17.64 -14.32 -32.16
C ILE A 564 -19.03 -14.57 -32.75
N ASN A 565 -19.97 -15.05 -31.93
CA ASN A 565 -21.39 -15.16 -32.28
C ASN A 565 -22.19 -13.89 -31.88
N GLY A 566 -21.49 -12.86 -31.43
CA GLY A 566 -22.01 -11.53 -31.08
C GLY A 566 -21.86 -10.51 -32.22
N ASN A 567 -22.12 -9.24 -31.93
CA ASN A 567 -22.01 -8.15 -32.89
C ASN A 567 -20.60 -7.52 -32.87
N LEU A 568 -20.13 -7.05 -34.03
CA LEU A 568 -18.91 -6.24 -34.16
C LEU A 568 -19.28 -4.83 -34.67
N THR A 569 -18.83 -3.79 -33.97
CA THR A 569 -18.86 -2.40 -34.45
C THR A 569 -17.44 -1.93 -34.71
N LEU A 570 -17.16 -1.43 -35.91
CA LEU A 570 -15.88 -0.81 -36.28
C LEU A 570 -16.06 0.69 -36.49
N GLY A 571 -15.34 1.48 -35.71
CA GLY A 571 -15.42 2.94 -35.69
C GLY A 571 -16.62 3.47 -34.90
N GLY A 572 -16.49 4.71 -34.42
CA GLY A 572 -17.59 5.53 -33.94
C GLY A 572 -18.01 6.57 -34.98
N THR A 573 -17.06 7.40 -35.43
CA THR A 573 -17.29 8.49 -36.39
C THR A 573 -16.21 8.60 -37.46
N THR A 574 -14.93 8.44 -37.09
CA THR A 574 -13.78 8.57 -38.01
C THR A 574 -13.26 7.23 -38.51
N GLY A 575 -13.45 6.15 -37.76
CA GLY A 575 -13.10 4.78 -38.16
C GLY A 575 -12.04 4.13 -37.27
N ALA A 576 -12.03 2.79 -37.25
CA ALA A 576 -11.06 1.97 -36.53
C ALA A 576 -9.87 1.54 -37.41
N ASN A 577 -8.89 0.89 -36.80
CA ASN A 577 -7.76 0.23 -37.46
C ASN A 577 -7.89 -1.30 -37.32
N LEU A 578 -7.82 -2.03 -38.43
CA LEU A 578 -7.86 -3.50 -38.45
C LEU A 578 -6.50 -4.06 -38.88
N TRP A 579 -5.92 -4.94 -38.06
CA TRP A 579 -4.63 -5.62 -38.27
C TRP A 579 -4.84 -7.14 -38.43
N PRO A 580 -5.37 -7.61 -39.57
CA PRO A 580 -5.50 -9.04 -39.84
C PRO A 580 -4.13 -9.72 -40.03
N ASP A 581 -3.99 -10.96 -39.56
CA ASP A 581 -2.84 -11.81 -39.85
C ASP A 581 -3.19 -12.89 -40.88
N PHE A 582 -2.82 -12.64 -42.15
CA PHE A 582 -3.02 -13.58 -43.24
C PHE A 582 -1.95 -14.70 -43.33
N SER A 583 -1.01 -14.78 -42.39
CA SER A 583 -0.07 -15.91 -42.30
C SER A 583 -0.74 -17.19 -41.82
N THR A 584 -1.88 -17.07 -41.11
CA THR A 584 -2.72 -18.20 -40.70
C THR A 584 -4.07 -18.16 -41.46
N PRO A 585 -4.62 -19.29 -41.94
CA PRO A 585 -5.92 -19.30 -42.60
C PRO A 585 -7.07 -19.01 -41.62
N GLY A 586 -7.43 -17.73 -41.49
CA GLY A 586 -8.48 -17.25 -40.59
C GLY A 586 -9.06 -15.92 -41.07
N SER A 587 -10.25 -15.58 -40.56
CA SER A 587 -10.95 -14.32 -40.83
C SER A 587 -11.85 -14.03 -39.64
N PHE A 588 -11.77 -12.81 -39.12
CA PHE A 588 -12.56 -12.43 -37.95
C PHE A 588 -14.05 -12.55 -38.31
N THR A 589 -14.75 -13.42 -37.57
CA THR A 589 -16.15 -13.76 -37.87
C THR A 589 -17.05 -13.20 -36.79
N ALA A 590 -18.12 -12.50 -37.18
CA ALA A 590 -19.13 -11.95 -36.29
C ALA A 590 -20.55 -12.44 -36.65
N ASN A 591 -21.55 -12.15 -35.82
CA ASN A 591 -22.95 -12.28 -36.23
C ASN A 591 -23.35 -11.10 -37.13
N ASN A 592 -23.45 -9.89 -36.57
CA ASN A 592 -23.66 -8.66 -37.34
C ASN A 592 -22.40 -7.80 -37.34
N ILE A 593 -22.19 -7.04 -38.41
CA ILE A 593 -21.12 -6.03 -38.51
C ILE A 593 -21.74 -4.65 -38.74
N THR A 594 -21.26 -3.67 -37.99
CA THR A 594 -21.60 -2.24 -38.18
C THR A 594 -20.32 -1.48 -38.51
N LEU A 595 -20.29 -0.78 -39.64
CA LEU A 595 -19.16 0.05 -40.07
C LEU A 595 -19.50 1.53 -39.92
N ASN A 596 -18.65 2.27 -39.21
CA ASN A 596 -18.70 3.73 -39.11
C ASN A 596 -17.33 4.31 -39.50
N GLY A 597 -17.32 5.51 -40.08
CA GLY A 597 -16.10 6.18 -40.53
C GLY A 597 -15.32 5.41 -41.60
N VAL A 598 -14.02 5.71 -41.74
CA VAL A 598 -13.12 5.06 -42.71
C VAL A 598 -12.18 4.13 -41.96
N ASN A 599 -12.45 2.83 -42.05
CA ASN A 599 -11.73 1.81 -41.29
C ASN A 599 -10.44 1.42 -42.01
N SER A 600 -9.28 1.70 -41.43
CA SER A 600 -7.99 1.49 -42.08
C SER A 600 -7.52 0.04 -41.91
N ILE A 601 -7.21 -0.62 -43.02
CA ILE A 601 -6.55 -1.93 -43.02
C ILE A 601 -5.04 -1.71 -43.00
N ARG A 602 -4.36 -2.35 -42.05
CA ARG A 602 -2.89 -2.30 -41.87
C ARG A 602 -2.38 -3.70 -41.55
N PHE A 603 -1.08 -3.93 -41.65
CA PHE A 603 -0.50 -5.26 -41.44
C PHE A 603 0.72 -5.23 -40.54
N THR A 604 0.96 -6.34 -39.86
CA THR A 604 2.18 -6.61 -39.09
C THR A 604 3.35 -7.04 -39.98
N THR A 605 3.09 -7.50 -41.21
CA THR A 605 4.09 -7.78 -42.26
C THR A 605 3.49 -7.41 -43.62
N ALA A 606 4.31 -7.02 -44.61
CA ALA A 606 3.81 -6.74 -45.95
C ALA A 606 3.04 -7.96 -46.52
N PRO A 607 1.75 -7.84 -46.86
CA PRO A 607 0.98 -8.96 -47.38
C PRO A 607 1.45 -9.33 -48.78
N ALA A 608 1.31 -10.60 -49.16
CA ALA A 608 1.51 -11.02 -50.54
C ALA A 608 0.38 -10.49 -51.44
N ALA A 609 0.60 -10.52 -52.76
CA ALA A 609 -0.49 -10.38 -53.71
C ALA A 609 -1.48 -11.54 -53.55
N GLY A 610 -2.78 -11.26 -53.51
CA GLY A 610 -3.79 -12.30 -53.31
C GLY A 610 -5.16 -11.76 -52.94
N THR A 611 -6.09 -12.70 -52.77
CA THR A 611 -7.46 -12.43 -52.31
C THR A 611 -7.64 -13.05 -50.93
N TYR A 612 -8.09 -12.23 -49.99
CA TYR A 612 -8.15 -12.54 -48.57
C TYR A 612 -9.56 -12.32 -48.02
N SER A 613 -9.99 -13.24 -47.16
CA SER A 613 -11.18 -13.02 -46.32
C SER A 613 -10.81 -12.06 -45.20
N LEU A 614 -11.35 -10.84 -45.22
CA LEU A 614 -11.02 -9.83 -44.23
C LEU A 614 -11.89 -9.99 -42.97
N LEU A 615 -13.20 -10.11 -43.18
CA LEU A 615 -14.21 -10.31 -42.14
C LEU A 615 -15.31 -11.22 -42.68
N LYS A 616 -15.93 -12.02 -41.81
CA LYS A 616 -17.15 -12.79 -42.10
C LYS A 616 -18.29 -12.37 -41.18
N TYR A 617 -19.52 -12.45 -41.65
CA TYR A 617 -20.70 -12.20 -40.85
C TYR A 617 -21.80 -13.25 -41.09
N ASN A 618 -22.70 -13.46 -40.14
CA ASN A 618 -23.80 -14.43 -40.28
C ASN A 618 -25.15 -13.75 -40.52
N GLY A 619 -25.36 -12.58 -39.93
CA GLY A 619 -26.55 -11.74 -40.05
C GLY A 619 -26.35 -10.59 -41.05
N VAL A 620 -26.33 -9.36 -40.54
CA VAL A 620 -26.39 -8.13 -41.35
C VAL A 620 -25.08 -7.36 -41.29
N LEU A 621 -24.65 -6.84 -42.45
CA LEU A 621 -23.67 -5.76 -42.58
C LEU A 621 -24.42 -4.42 -42.66
N SER A 622 -24.08 -3.46 -41.80
CA SER A 622 -24.78 -2.19 -41.66
C SER A 622 -23.84 -1.03 -41.35
N GLY A 623 -24.41 0.19 -41.23
CA GLY A 623 -23.66 1.42 -41.06
C GLY A 623 -23.30 2.08 -42.41
N ALA A 624 -22.74 3.29 -42.33
CA ALA A 624 -22.37 4.11 -43.50
C ALA A 624 -20.84 4.21 -43.70
N GLY A 625 -20.06 3.50 -42.88
CA GLY A 625 -18.61 3.48 -42.96
C GLY A 625 -18.08 2.64 -44.12
N SER A 626 -16.82 2.87 -44.44
CA SER A 626 -16.06 2.16 -45.47
C SER A 626 -14.79 1.55 -44.89
N PHE A 627 -14.01 0.89 -45.75
CA PHE A 627 -12.62 0.54 -45.47
C PHE A 627 -11.68 1.35 -46.37
N SER A 628 -10.49 1.63 -45.87
CA SER A 628 -9.36 2.08 -46.69
C SER A 628 -8.25 1.03 -46.67
N ALA A 629 -7.74 0.71 -47.86
CA ALA A 629 -6.56 -0.12 -48.06
C ALA A 629 -5.63 0.60 -49.04
N ASN A 630 -4.48 1.03 -48.54
CA ASN A 630 -3.52 1.87 -49.26
C ASN A 630 -2.59 1.08 -50.22
N PHE A 631 -2.89 -0.18 -50.49
CA PHE A 631 -2.01 -1.11 -51.21
C PHE A 631 -2.27 -1.10 -52.71
N ARG A 632 -1.26 -1.47 -53.49
CA ARG A 632 -1.34 -1.49 -54.96
C ARG A 632 -2.45 -2.43 -55.42
N GLY A 633 -3.34 -1.95 -56.28
CA GLY A 633 -4.48 -2.73 -56.78
C GLY A 633 -5.47 -3.15 -55.69
N ALA A 634 -5.46 -2.52 -54.51
CA ALA A 634 -6.35 -2.87 -53.42
C ALA A 634 -7.82 -2.67 -53.82
N SER A 635 -8.64 -3.70 -53.62
CA SER A 635 -10.09 -3.62 -53.78
C SER A 635 -10.78 -4.37 -52.66
N ILE A 636 -11.90 -3.81 -52.20
CA ILE A 636 -12.67 -4.33 -51.07
C ILE A 636 -14.09 -4.58 -51.54
N ASN A 637 -14.49 -5.85 -51.59
CA ASN A 637 -15.84 -6.24 -51.92
C ASN A 637 -16.62 -6.50 -50.62
N THR A 638 -17.55 -5.61 -50.29
CA THR A 638 -18.53 -5.77 -49.20
C THR A 638 -19.82 -6.46 -49.67
N THR A 639 -19.98 -6.67 -50.98
CA THR A 639 -21.11 -7.31 -51.64
C THR A 639 -20.72 -8.69 -52.18
N GLY A 640 -20.48 -9.62 -51.26
CA GLY A 640 -20.37 -11.05 -51.54
C GLY A 640 -19.00 -11.54 -52.01
N GLY A 641 -18.22 -12.05 -51.06
CA GLY A 641 -17.25 -13.13 -51.31
C GLY A 641 -17.91 -14.45 -51.71
N VAL A 642 -17.12 -15.37 -52.27
CA VAL A 642 -17.59 -16.60 -52.96
C VAL A 642 -18.15 -17.63 -51.96
N GLY A 643 -19.39 -17.44 -51.51
CA GLY A 643 -20.10 -18.39 -50.64
C GLY A 643 -21.13 -17.79 -49.69
N GLY A 644 -21.11 -16.47 -49.47
CA GLY A 644 -22.05 -15.75 -48.59
C GLY A 644 -21.34 -14.84 -47.58
N ASN A 645 -22.04 -13.78 -47.16
CA ASN A 645 -21.73 -12.85 -46.06
C ASN A 645 -20.24 -12.72 -45.65
N GLU A 646 -19.43 -12.23 -46.58
CA GLU A 646 -17.98 -12.10 -46.43
C GLU A 646 -17.52 -10.77 -47.04
N ILE A 647 -16.64 -10.07 -46.32
CA ILE A 647 -15.92 -8.89 -46.80
C ILE A 647 -14.56 -9.38 -47.31
N VAL A 648 -14.30 -9.19 -48.59
CA VAL A 648 -13.10 -9.68 -49.27
C VAL A 648 -12.17 -8.53 -49.60
N LEU A 649 -10.89 -8.66 -49.24
CA LEU A 649 -9.81 -7.76 -49.65
C LEU A 649 -8.97 -8.46 -50.72
N THR A 650 -8.83 -7.84 -51.89
CA THR A 650 -7.83 -8.26 -52.89
C THR A 650 -6.70 -7.24 -52.91
N ILE A 651 -5.46 -7.72 -52.97
CA ILE A 651 -4.22 -6.93 -52.98
C ILE A 651 -3.40 -7.34 -54.21
N GLY A 652 -2.90 -6.37 -54.97
CA GLY A 652 -1.99 -6.58 -56.09
C GLY A 652 -0.54 -6.77 -55.66
N THR A 653 0.33 -7.05 -56.63
CA THR A 653 1.77 -7.21 -56.38
C THR A 653 2.44 -5.85 -56.13
N PRO A 654 3.13 -5.64 -54.99
CA PRO A 654 3.97 -4.46 -54.79
C PRO A 654 5.09 -4.37 -55.82
N VAL A 655 5.53 -3.16 -56.16
CA VAL A 655 6.58 -2.92 -57.16
C VAL A 655 7.80 -2.17 -56.58
N GLY A 656 8.86 -2.09 -57.38
CA GLY A 656 10.01 -1.21 -57.11
C GLY A 656 9.80 0.15 -57.74
N LEU A 657 9.96 1.21 -56.95
CA LEU A 657 9.73 2.59 -57.35
C LEU A 657 10.98 3.45 -57.13
N VAL A 658 11.31 4.31 -58.08
CA VAL A 658 12.42 5.28 -57.99
C VAL A 658 11.88 6.70 -57.93
N TRP A 659 12.33 7.52 -56.98
CA TRP A 659 11.85 8.89 -56.83
C TRP A 659 12.21 9.78 -58.04
N ASN A 660 11.23 10.45 -58.63
CA ASN A 660 11.43 11.22 -59.88
C ASN A 660 10.85 12.65 -59.89
N ASN A 661 9.96 13.02 -58.95
CA ASN A 661 9.30 14.33 -58.91
C ASN A 661 8.55 14.71 -60.22
N ALA A 662 8.07 13.74 -61.00
CA ALA A 662 7.52 13.98 -62.32
C ALA A 662 6.20 14.78 -62.32
N ALA A 663 5.42 14.77 -61.24
CA ALA A 663 4.27 15.66 -61.07
C ALA A 663 4.68 17.10 -60.68
N SER A 664 5.98 17.42 -60.66
CA SER A 664 6.55 18.71 -60.25
C SER A 664 6.15 19.13 -58.82
N THR A 665 5.94 18.15 -57.93
CA THR A 665 5.61 18.38 -56.52
C THR A 665 6.56 17.61 -55.62
N SER A 666 6.95 18.20 -54.50
CA SER A 666 7.73 17.53 -53.45
C SER A 666 6.99 16.40 -52.73
N LEU A 667 5.72 16.14 -53.07
CA LEU A 667 4.83 15.30 -52.27
C LEU A 667 5.13 13.81 -52.43
N TRP A 668 5.40 13.14 -51.31
CA TRP A 668 5.25 11.70 -51.18
C TRP A 668 3.94 11.42 -50.41
N ASN A 669 2.97 10.86 -51.12
CA ASN A 669 1.69 10.40 -50.59
C ASN A 669 1.26 9.11 -51.29
N THR A 670 0.28 8.43 -50.72
CA THR A 670 -0.26 7.18 -51.26
C THR A 670 -1.32 7.48 -52.34
N GLY A 671 -1.15 6.93 -53.54
CA GLY A 671 -2.17 6.90 -54.60
C GLY A 671 -2.57 8.24 -55.23
N ALA A 672 -1.87 9.35 -54.96
CA ALA A 672 -2.30 10.69 -55.39
C ALA A 672 -1.27 11.48 -56.22
N ALA A 673 0.03 11.44 -55.89
CA ALA A 673 1.07 12.11 -56.67
C ALA A 673 1.95 11.09 -57.44
N ALA A 674 1.97 11.21 -58.76
CA ALA A 674 2.77 10.35 -59.65
C ALA A 674 4.25 10.80 -59.70
N ASN A 675 4.91 10.83 -58.53
CA ASN A 675 6.30 11.27 -58.33
C ASN A 675 7.32 10.10 -58.29
N TRP A 676 6.93 8.95 -58.83
CA TRP A 676 7.74 7.74 -58.84
C TRP A 676 7.89 7.20 -60.26
N LEU A 677 9.04 6.64 -60.61
CA LEU A 677 9.21 5.77 -61.75
C LEU A 677 8.95 4.32 -61.33
N ASN A 678 8.03 3.68 -62.02
CA ASN A 678 7.94 2.23 -62.15
C ASN A 678 8.66 1.87 -63.46
N ASP A 679 9.87 1.31 -63.35
CA ASP A 679 10.88 1.24 -64.41
C ASP A 679 11.16 2.59 -65.10
N THR A 680 10.43 2.90 -66.18
CA THR A 680 10.57 4.14 -66.97
C THR A 680 9.27 4.95 -67.06
N VAL A 681 8.20 4.52 -66.38
CA VAL A 681 6.87 5.13 -66.45
C VAL A 681 6.54 5.80 -65.12
N ASN A 682 5.95 6.99 -65.17
CA ASN A 682 5.48 7.68 -63.97
C ASN A 682 4.31 6.93 -63.34
N ASP A 683 4.42 6.64 -62.04
CA ASP A 683 3.47 5.83 -61.27
C ASP A 683 3.25 6.46 -59.88
N PHE A 684 2.21 6.01 -59.20
CA PHE A 684 1.89 6.38 -57.83
C PHE A 684 2.56 5.42 -56.84
N PHE A 685 2.85 5.90 -55.64
CA PHE A 685 3.25 5.05 -54.53
C PHE A 685 2.01 4.44 -53.85
N TYR A 686 2.10 3.16 -53.50
CA TYR A 686 1.17 2.47 -52.62
C TYR A 686 1.93 1.79 -51.48
N ASP A 687 1.25 1.55 -50.34
CA ASP A 687 1.86 0.86 -49.21
C ASP A 687 2.32 -0.54 -49.62
N ALA A 688 3.41 -0.99 -48.97
CA ALA A 688 4.25 -2.15 -49.33
C ALA A 688 5.09 -2.04 -50.63
N ASP A 689 4.91 -1.03 -51.51
CA ASP A 689 5.88 -0.79 -52.60
C ASP A 689 7.27 -0.50 -52.01
N THR A 690 8.32 -0.96 -52.68
CA THR A 690 9.71 -0.66 -52.29
C THR A 690 10.18 0.60 -52.98
N VAL A 691 10.89 1.49 -52.28
CA VAL A 691 11.25 2.82 -52.80
C VAL A 691 12.75 3.06 -52.78
N ALA A 692 13.24 3.75 -53.81
CA ALA A 692 14.64 4.09 -54.00
C ALA A 692 14.83 5.59 -54.30
N PHE A 693 15.85 6.16 -53.66
CA PHE A 693 16.31 7.54 -53.84
C PHE A 693 17.77 7.50 -54.32
N ASN A 694 17.99 7.90 -55.57
CA ASN A 694 19.24 7.71 -56.31
C ASN A 694 19.53 8.92 -57.23
N ASP A 695 20.55 8.82 -58.08
CA ASP A 695 20.99 9.91 -58.96
C ASP A 695 20.07 10.18 -60.18
N THR A 696 18.75 10.00 -60.03
CA THR A 696 17.74 10.28 -61.09
C THR A 696 17.75 11.77 -61.47
N PRO A 697 18.05 12.13 -62.74
CA PRO A 697 18.17 13.52 -63.15
C PRO A 697 16.88 14.33 -62.95
N GLY A 698 17.00 15.51 -62.32
CA GLY A 698 15.87 16.44 -62.12
C GLY A 698 14.93 16.07 -60.97
N ALA A 699 15.16 14.97 -60.25
CA ALA A 699 14.38 14.63 -59.07
C ALA A 699 14.57 15.68 -57.95
N ASN A 700 13.47 16.14 -57.34
CA ASN A 700 13.52 17.11 -56.25
C ASN A 700 14.10 16.46 -54.98
N GLN A 701 15.11 17.09 -54.37
CA GLN A 701 15.75 16.55 -53.17
C GLN A 701 15.06 16.96 -51.86
N ALA A 702 14.08 17.86 -51.89
CA ALA A 702 13.22 18.19 -50.76
C ALA A 702 11.88 17.44 -50.88
N ILE A 703 11.72 16.36 -50.11
CA ILE A 703 10.51 15.54 -50.06
C ILE A 703 9.64 15.96 -48.87
N VAL A 704 8.35 16.18 -49.16
CA VAL A 704 7.30 16.46 -48.19
C VAL A 704 6.40 15.23 -48.13
N VAL A 705 6.50 14.46 -47.05
CA VAL A 705 5.61 13.32 -46.80
C VAL A 705 4.26 13.85 -46.33
N SER A 706 3.17 13.42 -46.95
CA SER A 706 1.81 13.83 -46.61
C SER A 706 0.97 12.61 -46.26
N GLY A 707 0.45 12.59 -45.04
CA GLY A 707 -0.09 11.40 -44.40
C GLY A 707 0.99 10.45 -43.86
N ALA A 708 0.56 9.24 -43.47
CA ALA A 708 1.44 8.14 -43.10
C ALA A 708 1.68 7.24 -44.31
N VAL A 709 2.95 7.03 -44.68
CA VAL A 709 3.37 6.14 -45.78
C VAL A 709 4.08 4.91 -45.22
N SER A 710 3.79 3.72 -45.76
CA SER A 710 4.33 2.44 -45.28
C SER A 710 4.99 1.63 -46.42
N PRO A 711 6.12 2.09 -46.99
CA PRO A 711 6.85 1.34 -48.01
C PRO A 711 7.40 0.02 -47.47
N GLY A 712 7.56 -0.98 -48.34
CA GLY A 712 8.15 -2.27 -47.98
C GLY A 712 9.62 -2.14 -47.54
N SER A 713 10.36 -1.26 -48.20
CA SER A 713 11.72 -0.83 -47.81
C SER A 713 12.05 0.52 -48.45
N ILE A 714 12.96 1.27 -47.84
CA ILE A 714 13.54 2.50 -48.38
C ILE A 714 15.03 2.28 -48.61
N SER A 715 15.50 2.59 -49.82
CA SER A 715 16.93 2.59 -50.17
C SER A 715 17.40 3.97 -50.62
N PHE A 716 18.55 4.40 -50.11
CA PHE A 716 19.26 5.60 -50.53
C PHE A 716 20.60 5.18 -51.14
N THR A 717 20.75 5.36 -52.44
CA THR A 717 21.88 4.85 -53.24
C THR A 717 22.52 5.91 -54.12
N SER A 718 22.20 7.19 -53.90
CA SER A 718 22.87 8.30 -54.57
C SER A 718 24.36 8.33 -54.25
N SER A 719 25.16 8.22 -55.31
CA SER A 719 26.62 8.26 -55.32
C SER A 719 27.18 9.69 -55.45
N ASN A 720 26.30 10.69 -55.46
CA ASN A 720 26.64 12.09 -55.66
C ASN A 720 26.40 12.87 -54.36
N ASP A 721 27.49 13.31 -53.73
CA ASP A 721 27.48 14.07 -52.47
C ASP A 721 26.74 15.43 -52.56
N THR A 722 26.40 15.90 -53.77
CA THR A 722 25.57 17.09 -53.99
C THR A 722 24.06 16.81 -53.99
N VAL A 723 23.61 15.56 -54.21
CA VAL A 723 22.18 15.17 -54.28
C VAL A 723 21.64 14.84 -52.89
N ASN A 724 21.69 15.84 -52.00
CA ASN A 724 21.36 15.68 -50.59
C ASN A 724 19.85 15.71 -50.34
N TYR A 725 19.28 14.58 -49.92
CA TYR A 725 17.85 14.46 -49.64
C TYR A 725 17.45 15.02 -48.28
N SER A 726 16.31 15.71 -48.22
CA SER A 726 15.69 16.21 -46.99
C SER A 726 14.21 15.85 -46.95
N PHE A 727 13.75 15.35 -45.82
CA PHE A 727 12.38 14.87 -45.61
C PHE A 727 11.71 15.68 -44.50
N THR A 728 10.52 16.21 -44.79
CA THR A 728 9.63 16.89 -43.82
C THR A 728 8.21 16.34 -43.92
N GLY A 729 7.43 16.47 -42.85
CA GLY A 729 5.99 16.16 -42.87
C GLY A 729 5.20 17.38 -43.36
N ALA A 730 4.14 17.16 -44.15
CA ALA A 730 3.23 18.23 -44.55
C ALA A 730 2.45 18.78 -43.35
N LEU A 731 2.06 17.88 -42.44
CA LEU A 731 1.40 18.16 -41.17
C LEU A 731 2.13 17.49 -39.99
N ALA A 732 1.83 17.93 -38.77
CA ALA A 732 2.31 17.27 -37.57
C ALA A 732 1.65 15.89 -37.41
N GLY A 733 2.47 14.83 -37.43
CA GLY A 733 2.03 13.43 -37.43
C GLY A 733 2.23 12.69 -38.75
N ASP A 734 2.53 13.41 -39.84
CA ASP A 734 2.92 12.81 -41.12
C ASP A 734 4.35 12.25 -41.06
N GLY A 735 4.58 11.11 -41.71
CA GLY A 735 5.88 10.45 -41.71
C GLY A 735 5.86 9.02 -42.23
N ILE A 736 7.03 8.38 -42.18
CA ILE A 736 7.25 6.99 -42.57
C ILE A 736 6.85 6.06 -41.41
N SER A 737 6.09 5.01 -41.72
CA SER A 737 5.45 4.13 -40.74
C SER A 737 5.54 2.65 -41.14
N GLY A 738 5.02 1.74 -40.31
CA GLY A 738 4.97 0.31 -40.62
C GLY A 738 6.30 -0.44 -40.40
N LEU A 739 6.46 -1.61 -41.04
CA LEU A 739 7.68 -2.42 -40.92
C LEU A 739 8.83 -1.96 -41.82
N THR A 740 8.76 -0.77 -42.42
CA THR A 740 9.79 -0.24 -43.31
C THR A 740 11.20 -0.37 -42.72
N SER A 741 12.11 -0.98 -43.47
CA SER A 741 13.55 -0.90 -43.25
C SER A 741 14.14 0.23 -44.09
N LEU A 742 15.06 1.01 -43.52
CA LEU A 742 15.78 2.08 -44.21
C LEU A 742 17.24 1.66 -44.41
N VAL A 743 17.72 1.69 -45.66
CA VAL A 743 19.11 1.35 -46.01
C VAL A 743 19.78 2.53 -46.71
N LYS A 744 20.96 2.92 -46.22
CA LYS A 744 21.72 4.08 -46.71
C LYS A 744 23.11 3.65 -47.19
N SER A 745 23.31 3.62 -48.51
CA SER A 745 24.48 3.05 -49.21
C SER A 745 24.89 3.91 -50.42
N GLY A 746 25.45 5.09 -50.15
CA GLY A 746 25.98 6.03 -51.13
C GLY A 746 26.41 7.34 -50.45
N ASP A 747 27.14 8.21 -51.14
CA ASP A 747 27.81 9.36 -50.51
C ASP A 747 26.86 10.48 -50.04
N ALA A 748 25.71 10.66 -50.68
CA ALA A 748 24.76 11.75 -50.38
C ALA A 748 24.35 11.82 -48.90
N THR A 749 24.08 13.02 -48.38
CA THR A 749 23.44 13.21 -47.06
C THR A 749 21.94 13.01 -47.16
N VAL A 750 21.36 12.26 -46.24
CA VAL A 750 19.90 12.18 -46.03
C VAL A 750 19.56 12.88 -44.72
N THR A 751 18.57 13.77 -44.71
CA THR A 751 18.08 14.46 -43.50
C THR A 751 16.63 14.08 -43.24
N LEU A 752 16.34 13.50 -42.08
CA LEU A 752 14.99 13.14 -41.63
C LEU A 752 14.51 14.15 -40.57
N GLY A 753 13.63 15.07 -40.97
CA GLY A 753 13.14 16.18 -40.13
C GLY A 753 11.75 16.02 -39.53
N MET A 754 11.03 14.93 -39.86
CA MET A 754 9.75 14.57 -39.24
C MET A 754 9.91 13.52 -38.14
N ALA A 755 8.85 13.33 -37.35
CA ALA A 755 8.71 12.13 -36.54
C ALA A 755 8.31 10.95 -37.43
N ASN A 756 9.03 9.84 -37.34
CA ASN A 756 8.73 8.59 -38.03
C ASN A 756 8.33 7.52 -37.01
N THR A 757 7.59 6.51 -37.45
CA THR A 757 7.06 5.43 -36.60
C THR A 757 7.39 4.02 -37.10
N TYR A 758 8.25 3.90 -38.12
CA TYR A 758 8.65 2.60 -38.64
C TYR A 758 9.49 1.80 -37.64
N SER A 759 9.40 0.47 -37.71
CA SER A 759 10.07 -0.45 -36.78
C SER A 759 11.06 -1.42 -37.44
N GLY A 760 11.17 -1.44 -38.77
CA GLY A 760 12.07 -2.34 -39.52
C GLY A 760 13.56 -2.05 -39.35
N GLY A 761 13.93 -0.92 -38.74
CA GLY A 761 15.32 -0.52 -38.47
C GLY A 761 15.98 0.30 -39.58
N THR A 762 17.18 0.79 -39.27
CA THR A 762 17.97 1.68 -40.14
C THR A 762 19.39 1.15 -40.27
N THR A 763 19.88 0.93 -41.48
CA THR A 763 21.24 0.45 -41.76
C THR A 763 22.03 1.52 -42.52
N LEU A 764 23.15 1.95 -41.94
CA LEU A 764 24.07 2.96 -42.47
C LEU A 764 25.34 2.29 -42.99
N ASN A 765 25.35 1.95 -44.28
CA ASN A 765 26.54 1.41 -44.95
C ASN A 765 27.51 2.52 -45.36
N GLU A 766 27.01 3.65 -45.89
CA GLU A 766 27.85 4.73 -46.44
C GLU A 766 27.20 6.13 -46.33
N GLY A 767 28.02 7.19 -46.42
CA GLY A 767 27.60 8.59 -46.36
C GLY A 767 26.93 8.99 -45.04
N LEU A 768 26.19 10.10 -45.03
CA LEU A 768 25.61 10.68 -43.80
C LEU A 768 24.08 10.51 -43.71
N LEU A 769 23.58 10.03 -42.58
CA LEU A 769 22.19 10.20 -42.15
C LEU A 769 22.13 11.24 -41.02
N ARG A 770 21.24 12.23 -41.15
CA ARG A 770 21.03 13.30 -40.19
C ARG A 770 19.62 13.24 -39.60
N ALA A 771 19.53 12.93 -38.32
CA ALA A 771 18.29 12.93 -37.55
C ALA A 771 18.00 14.35 -37.02
N ALA A 772 17.02 15.03 -37.61
CA ALA A 772 16.57 16.37 -37.23
C ALA A 772 15.24 16.34 -36.42
N ASN A 773 14.96 15.19 -35.79
CA ASN A 773 13.81 14.97 -34.92
C ASN A 773 14.13 13.83 -33.93
N ASN A 774 13.63 13.89 -32.69
CA ASN A 774 13.82 12.83 -31.69
C ASN A 774 13.26 11.47 -32.12
N SER A 775 12.22 11.45 -32.96
CA SER A 775 11.62 10.24 -33.52
C SER A 775 11.99 10.03 -34.99
N ALA A 776 13.05 10.68 -35.50
CA ALA A 776 13.43 10.60 -36.93
C ALA A 776 13.72 9.17 -37.42
N LEU A 777 14.21 8.29 -36.54
CA LEU A 777 14.65 6.93 -36.88
C LEU A 777 13.63 5.83 -36.54
N GLY A 778 12.39 6.20 -36.21
CA GLY A 778 11.37 5.26 -35.76
C GLY A 778 11.79 4.54 -34.47
N SER A 779 11.40 3.28 -34.30
CA SER A 779 11.67 2.46 -33.10
C SER A 779 12.63 1.28 -33.32
N GLY A 780 12.97 0.97 -34.57
CA GLY A 780 13.85 -0.15 -34.91
C GLY A 780 15.32 0.09 -34.54
N THR A 781 16.13 -0.98 -34.60
CA THR A 781 17.59 -0.91 -34.38
C THR A 781 18.27 -0.06 -35.46
N VAL A 782 19.24 0.74 -35.06
CA VAL A 782 20.14 1.49 -35.95
C VAL A 782 21.47 0.75 -36.03
N THR A 783 21.83 0.30 -37.23
CA THR A 783 23.03 -0.48 -37.51
C THR A 783 23.99 0.37 -38.34
N ILE A 784 25.24 0.52 -37.89
CA ILE A 784 26.26 1.34 -38.54
C ILE A 784 27.42 0.45 -38.99
N ASN A 785 27.59 0.34 -40.31
CA ASN A 785 28.55 -0.56 -40.99
C ASN A 785 29.67 0.19 -41.74
N GLY A 786 29.63 1.53 -41.75
CA GLY A 786 30.54 2.38 -42.52
C GLY A 786 30.02 3.80 -42.77
N GLY A 787 28.71 4.02 -42.67
CA GLY A 787 28.11 5.35 -42.74
C GLY A 787 28.23 6.14 -41.43
N ALA A 788 27.80 7.40 -41.45
CA ALA A 788 27.78 8.30 -40.31
C ALA A 788 26.33 8.64 -39.89
N LEU A 789 26.11 8.76 -38.59
CA LEU A 789 24.88 9.30 -38.00
C LEU A 789 25.19 10.64 -37.32
N ALA A 790 24.41 11.68 -37.62
CA ALA A 790 24.48 12.97 -36.95
C ALA A 790 23.09 13.48 -36.53
N THR A 791 23.07 14.47 -35.65
CA THR A 791 21.88 15.28 -35.36
C THR A 791 21.94 16.60 -36.16
N ASP A 792 20.88 17.42 -36.12
CA ASP A 792 20.93 18.74 -36.78
C ASP A 792 21.82 19.78 -36.09
N GLY A 793 22.24 19.52 -34.84
CA GLY A 793 23.12 20.40 -34.06
C GLY A 793 22.46 21.68 -33.52
N THR A 794 21.16 21.87 -33.73
CA THR A 794 20.42 23.08 -33.31
C THR A 794 19.78 22.94 -31.93
N LEU A 795 19.35 21.72 -31.57
CA LEU A 795 18.76 21.37 -30.28
C LEU A 795 19.30 20.01 -29.80
N ALA A 796 19.15 19.72 -28.50
CA ALA A 796 19.51 18.43 -27.95
C ALA A 796 18.54 17.34 -28.43
N THR A 797 18.99 16.49 -29.36
CA THR A 797 18.22 15.35 -29.87
C THR A 797 18.41 14.12 -28.98
N THR A 798 17.32 13.45 -28.62
CA THR A 798 17.36 12.14 -27.95
C THR A 798 16.82 11.08 -28.90
N LEU A 799 17.65 10.09 -29.24
CA LEU A 799 17.25 8.92 -30.02
C LEU A 799 17.18 7.71 -29.08
N SER A 800 16.01 7.08 -29.00
CA SER A 800 15.77 5.93 -28.09
C SER A 800 16.05 4.57 -28.74
N ASN A 801 16.57 4.56 -29.97
CA ASN A 801 16.83 3.35 -30.75
C ASN A 801 17.98 2.52 -30.15
N PRO A 802 17.89 1.18 -30.18
CA PRO A 802 19.06 0.33 -30.02
C PRO A 802 20.09 0.65 -31.11
N VAL A 803 21.37 0.75 -30.76
CA VAL A 803 22.46 0.99 -31.73
C VAL A 803 23.39 -0.21 -31.80
N LEU A 804 23.66 -0.67 -33.01
CA LEU A 804 24.64 -1.70 -33.35
C LEU A 804 25.74 -1.07 -34.20
N LEU A 805 27.00 -1.31 -33.81
CA LEU A 805 28.19 -1.00 -34.61
C LEU A 805 28.79 -2.34 -35.05
N THR A 806 29.16 -2.49 -36.32
CA THR A 806 29.76 -3.75 -36.85
C THR A 806 31.11 -3.51 -37.49
#